data_AF-A0AA97EPY4-F1
#
_entry.id   AF-A0AA97EPY4-F1
#
_cell.length_a   1.000
_cell.length_b   1.000
_cell.length_c   1.000
_cell.angle_alpha   90.00
_cell.angle_beta   90.00
_cell.angle_gamma   90.00
#
_symmetry.space_group_name_H-M   'P 1'
#
loop_
_entity.id
_entity.type
_entity.pdbx_description
1 polymer ?
#
loop_
_entity_poly.entity_id
_entity_poly.type
_entity_poly.pdbx_seq_one_letter_code
_entity_poly.pdbx_strand_id
1 'polypeptide(L)'
;MKPHTKLQTFCSLLLILFTLTNCSTNTEPVDIPAAANGKISNLNITTNGDVTQTENGYNVEGSLTIDTETSGDVVFDNADLDVEFDNNGNLIGVTGTSDIPSNSNHFEFENPVQADVGYFLGKFLNENRDFEIQLVDERYYFVFHVSVNIELKVGANDDPDAQKPISIKAPVGGHITYIADYTDPMFFFSLGGDALGGGDGSNNGGNNGGNSGGSGGSNDSSSKLGSVSFGASFGSNFMFVPTNPVEGNVVSFEANQVTGGTVSFYKVFEASGMYYQNRGFDISANFDEPMESDFGAHYKAGINGKLDFSFDIASFISFGFPIGSGSAAIVAEASTNNGIISKAFINGLVEPDLSWWPEIIPVAPSGNLNAYGFVEQTGYFDIGLSGELSLETPTGTQSVGGGMRATPEAFTMEGQVIVDDEVWEAQATFTTDETKMIATPPVNFTDGISETVTGQIDDAIATTEQAIADLEAANEKYELELSLRGLRAALPGIIDRAQDEINDAVSSAIESANKQASDIVSDNGAALCSTNISSKVNGVVDTYRDALDRLKDAVDDSNDNEQTRTELEAALRHLASLNKIDKTVKVTITYGNKAVNNPSPIPDISKCSVWSSSTTRNRTVSATILTTEQVSQLLEAADNVQYIAEAEGIKFDAQIILDQLPTIEDLENLKDNVEGCINELTSDLQSSGFRYNHNTKVFTPFIIINGEEKEVKEFDVFNGSEMVERARVNTTTCNPEGALSKLINEAKNK
;
A
#
# COMPACT_ATOMS: atom_id res chain seq x y z
N MET A 1 58.48 -50.74 -22.15
CA MET A 1 58.68 -51.18 -23.54
C MET A 1 58.78 -49.94 -24.43
N LYS A 2 59.76 -49.94 -25.33
CA LYS A 2 60.22 -48.80 -26.16
C LYS A 2 59.26 -48.50 -27.36
N PRO A 3 59.45 -47.37 -28.08
CA PRO A 3 58.42 -46.44 -28.57
C PRO A 3 58.32 -46.42 -30.11
N HIS A 4 57.52 -45.52 -30.72
CA HIS A 4 57.93 -44.75 -31.92
C HIS A 4 56.87 -43.73 -32.46
N THR A 5 57.28 -42.45 -32.48
CA THR A 5 57.18 -41.45 -33.57
C THR A 5 55.86 -41.17 -34.31
N LYS A 6 55.34 -39.94 -34.14
CA LYS A 6 55.01 -38.96 -35.21
C LYS A 6 54.63 -37.60 -34.60
N LEU A 7 55.63 -36.90 -34.08
CA LEU A 7 55.54 -35.48 -33.68
C LEU A 7 56.84 -34.80 -34.11
N GLN A 8 57.13 -34.79 -35.42
CA GLN A 8 58.34 -34.14 -35.95
C GLN A 8 58.29 -33.76 -37.44
N THR A 9 57.11 -33.73 -38.07
CA THR A 9 56.96 -33.33 -39.49
C THR A 9 56.16 -32.04 -39.70
N PHE A 10 55.64 -31.41 -38.64
CA PHE A 10 54.82 -30.19 -38.79
C PHE A 10 55.57 -28.88 -38.45
N CYS A 11 56.69 -28.93 -37.72
CA CYS A 11 57.46 -27.72 -37.38
C CYS A 11 58.53 -27.32 -38.42
N SER A 12 58.74 -28.11 -39.48
CA SER A 12 59.76 -27.81 -40.51
C SER A 12 59.19 -27.35 -41.85
N LEU A 13 57.86 -27.28 -41.98
CA LEU A 13 57.19 -26.68 -43.14
C LEU A 13 56.75 -25.23 -42.88
N LEU A 14 56.72 -24.80 -41.62
CA LEU A 14 56.26 -23.47 -41.19
C LEU A 14 57.35 -22.38 -41.23
N LEU A 15 58.61 -22.74 -41.54
CA LEU A 15 59.75 -21.81 -41.43
C LEU A 15 60.46 -21.49 -42.76
N ILE A 16 59.93 -21.93 -43.91
CA ILE A 16 60.55 -21.70 -45.24
C ILE A 16 59.64 -20.90 -46.20
N LEU A 17 58.44 -20.48 -45.79
CA LEU A 17 57.63 -19.52 -46.57
C LEU A 17 57.62 -18.09 -45.97
N PHE A 18 58.45 -17.82 -44.96
CA PHE A 18 58.72 -16.46 -44.47
C PHE A 18 60.12 -16.04 -44.92
N THR A 19 60.27 -15.66 -46.19
CA THR A 19 61.18 -14.60 -46.67
C THR A 19 61.13 -14.55 -48.19
N LEU A 20 61.02 -13.33 -48.74
CA LEU A 20 60.77 -12.97 -50.15
C LEU A 20 59.27 -13.00 -50.47
N THR A 21 58.51 -11.91 -50.51
CA THR A 21 58.79 -10.60 -51.10
C THR A 21 57.78 -9.55 -50.62
N ASN A 22 58.32 -8.36 -50.34
CA ASN A 22 57.74 -7.02 -50.48
C ASN A 22 56.33 -6.71 -49.94
N CYS A 23 56.35 -5.77 -49.00
CA CYS A 23 55.27 -4.84 -48.69
C CYS A 23 54.45 -4.44 -49.92
N SER A 24 53.17 -4.80 -49.91
CA SER A 24 52.10 -3.97 -50.45
C SER A 24 51.13 -3.74 -49.30
N THR A 25 51.08 -2.51 -48.81
CA THR A 25 50.00 -2.00 -47.96
C THR A 25 48.78 -1.76 -48.86
N ASN A 26 48.11 -2.82 -49.28
CA ASN A 26 46.75 -2.74 -49.81
C ASN A 26 45.88 -3.63 -48.94
N THR A 27 45.45 -3.09 -47.79
CA THR A 27 44.07 -3.30 -47.36
C THR A 27 43.21 -2.59 -48.40
N GLU A 28 42.98 -3.22 -49.54
CA GLU A 28 41.76 -2.88 -50.25
C GLU A 28 40.63 -3.34 -49.33
N PRO A 29 39.69 -2.47 -48.98
CA PRO A 29 38.44 -2.95 -48.43
C PRO A 29 37.93 -4.04 -49.38
N VAL A 30 37.33 -5.09 -48.84
CA VAL A 30 36.37 -5.84 -49.65
C VAL A 30 35.35 -4.79 -50.05
N ASP A 31 35.47 -4.26 -51.27
CA ASP A 31 34.43 -3.48 -51.89
C ASP A 31 33.25 -4.44 -51.99
N ILE A 32 32.34 -4.34 -51.02
CA ILE A 32 30.94 -4.63 -51.27
C ILE A 32 30.64 -3.72 -52.46
N PRO A 33 30.34 -4.23 -53.66
CA PRO A 33 30.03 -3.37 -54.77
C PRO A 33 28.88 -2.49 -54.29
N ALA A 34 29.15 -1.19 -54.16
CA ALA A 34 28.09 -0.21 -54.01
C ALA A 34 27.19 -0.48 -55.20
N ALA A 35 25.97 -0.96 -54.94
CA ALA A 35 24.99 -1.18 -55.98
C ALA A 35 24.92 0.11 -56.80
N ALA A 36 25.44 0.07 -58.02
CA ALA A 36 25.16 1.12 -58.98
C ALA A 36 23.64 1.17 -59.04
N ASN A 37 23.04 2.33 -58.74
CA ASN A 37 21.63 2.55 -58.96
C ASN A 37 21.38 2.34 -60.45
N GLY A 38 21.04 1.10 -60.82
CA GLY A 38 20.93 0.59 -62.17
C GLY A 38 19.69 1.16 -62.83
N LYS A 39 19.72 2.45 -63.17
CA LYS A 39 18.67 3.04 -63.97
C LYS A 39 18.77 2.48 -65.38
N ILE A 40 17.73 1.78 -65.81
CA ILE A 40 17.60 1.31 -67.19
C ILE A 40 17.46 2.56 -68.08
N SER A 41 18.34 2.72 -69.07
CA SER A 41 18.26 3.83 -70.02
C SER A 41 17.66 3.37 -71.35
N ASN A 42 17.24 4.30 -72.18
CA ASN A 42 16.79 3.98 -73.54
C ASN A 42 17.85 3.28 -74.41
N LEU A 43 19.14 3.39 -74.06
CA LEU A 43 20.24 2.69 -74.75
C LEU A 43 20.28 1.20 -74.41
N ASN A 44 19.66 0.81 -73.29
CA ASN A 44 19.59 -0.58 -72.84
C ASN A 44 18.39 -1.32 -73.44
N ILE A 45 17.52 -0.65 -74.22
CA ILE A 45 16.26 -1.23 -74.68
C ILE A 45 16.30 -1.44 -76.19
N THR A 46 16.02 -2.68 -76.62
CA THR A 46 15.84 -3.06 -78.02
C THR A 46 14.42 -3.58 -78.23
N THR A 47 13.77 -3.21 -79.34
CA THR A 47 12.38 -3.57 -79.63
C THR A 47 12.28 -4.35 -80.95
N ASN A 48 11.40 -5.33 -81.02
CA ASN A 48 11.10 -6.07 -82.25
C ASN A 48 9.58 -6.20 -82.43
N GLY A 49 9.04 -5.60 -83.50
CA GLY A 49 7.61 -5.52 -83.73
C GLY A 49 7.18 -4.15 -84.24
N ASP A 50 5.91 -3.82 -84.07
CA ASP A 50 5.35 -2.52 -84.42
C ASP A 50 5.58 -1.53 -83.27
N VAL A 51 6.28 -0.43 -83.55
CA VAL A 51 6.62 0.61 -82.55
C VAL A 51 5.98 1.94 -82.93
N THR A 52 5.18 2.50 -82.03
CA THR A 52 4.51 3.79 -82.21
C THR A 52 5.03 4.81 -81.20
N GLN A 53 5.59 5.92 -81.67
CA GLN A 53 6.15 6.97 -80.79
C GLN A 53 5.04 7.71 -80.01
N THR A 54 5.29 8.00 -78.74
CA THR A 54 4.43 8.82 -77.86
C THR A 54 5.15 10.13 -77.49
N GLU A 55 4.55 10.96 -76.63
CA GLU A 55 5.14 12.25 -76.23
C GLU A 55 6.45 12.08 -75.44
N ASN A 56 6.50 11.08 -74.55
CA ASN A 56 7.61 10.83 -73.62
C ASN A 56 8.26 9.44 -73.80
N GLY A 57 7.95 8.73 -74.89
CA GLY A 57 8.50 7.41 -75.18
C GLY A 57 7.83 6.73 -76.36
N TYR A 58 7.38 5.49 -76.21
CA TYR A 58 6.78 4.72 -77.30
C TYR A 58 5.94 3.53 -76.80
N ASN A 59 4.97 3.11 -77.61
CA ASN A 59 4.26 1.85 -77.47
C ASN A 59 4.91 0.76 -78.35
N VAL A 60 5.02 -0.46 -77.83
CA VAL A 60 5.61 -1.63 -78.49
C VAL A 60 4.59 -2.76 -78.55
N GLU A 61 4.22 -3.16 -79.77
CA GLU A 61 3.47 -4.39 -80.04
C GLU A 61 4.42 -5.44 -80.66
N GLY A 62 4.82 -6.45 -79.89
CA GLY A 62 5.78 -7.48 -80.33
C GLY A 62 6.63 -8.01 -79.19
N SER A 63 7.91 -7.61 -79.13
CA SER A 63 8.78 -7.87 -77.99
C SER A 63 9.69 -6.70 -77.63
N LEU A 64 10.02 -6.60 -76.36
CA LEU A 64 10.93 -5.61 -75.78
C LEU A 64 12.04 -6.34 -75.02
N THR A 65 13.29 -6.07 -75.36
CA THR A 65 14.47 -6.62 -74.70
C THR A 65 15.18 -5.53 -73.92
N ILE A 66 15.49 -5.79 -72.66
CA ILE A 66 16.30 -4.92 -71.80
C ILE A 66 17.65 -5.62 -71.55
N ASP A 67 18.74 -4.98 -71.96
CA ASP A 67 20.10 -5.40 -71.64
C ASP A 67 20.43 -4.99 -70.21
N THR A 68 20.60 -5.97 -69.32
CA THR A 68 21.01 -5.76 -67.93
C THR A 68 22.41 -6.32 -67.69
N GLU A 69 23.20 -5.60 -66.90
CA GLU A 69 24.59 -6.00 -66.60
C GLU A 69 24.67 -7.29 -65.76
N THR A 70 23.59 -7.66 -65.06
CA THR A 70 23.58 -8.67 -64.00
C THR A 70 22.73 -9.91 -64.34
N SER A 71 21.55 -9.77 -64.93
CA SER A 71 20.68 -10.90 -65.30
C SER A 71 20.75 -11.28 -66.79
N GLY A 72 21.50 -10.51 -67.59
CA GLY A 72 21.57 -10.66 -69.04
C GLY A 72 20.38 -9.99 -69.75
N ASP A 73 20.10 -10.42 -70.98
CA ASP A 73 19.00 -9.88 -71.77
C ASP A 73 17.65 -10.33 -71.21
N VAL A 74 16.87 -9.39 -70.70
CA VAL A 74 15.50 -9.62 -70.22
C VAL A 74 14.53 -9.39 -71.36
N VAL A 75 13.82 -10.43 -71.78
CA VAL A 75 12.93 -10.38 -72.95
C VAL A 75 11.47 -10.44 -72.52
N PHE A 76 10.75 -9.35 -72.76
CA PHE A 76 9.30 -9.24 -72.66
C PHE A 76 8.70 -9.63 -74.01
N ASP A 77 8.33 -10.91 -74.16
CA ASP A 77 7.69 -11.45 -75.36
C ASP A 77 6.16 -11.22 -75.33
N ASN A 78 5.53 -11.28 -76.52
CA ASN A 78 4.10 -11.01 -76.70
C ASN A 78 3.65 -9.70 -76.03
N ALA A 79 4.51 -8.69 -76.12
CA ALA A 79 4.37 -7.39 -75.48
C ALA A 79 3.37 -6.50 -76.22
N ASP A 80 2.50 -5.85 -75.45
CA ASP A 80 1.80 -4.61 -75.77
C ASP A 80 2.10 -3.64 -74.62
N LEU A 81 3.18 -2.87 -74.75
CA LEU A 81 3.78 -2.10 -73.67
C LEU A 81 3.91 -0.63 -74.04
N ASP A 82 3.41 0.27 -73.20
CA ASP A 82 3.71 1.69 -73.22
C ASP A 82 4.94 1.98 -72.34
N VAL A 83 5.96 2.59 -72.93
CA VAL A 83 7.28 2.81 -72.33
C VAL A 83 7.55 4.30 -72.27
N GLU A 84 7.92 4.81 -71.09
CA GLU A 84 8.15 6.24 -70.84
C GLU A 84 9.54 6.51 -70.25
N PHE A 85 10.17 7.60 -70.67
CA PHE A 85 11.49 8.05 -70.21
C PHE A 85 11.46 9.45 -69.61
N ASP A 86 12.38 9.72 -68.68
CA ASP A 86 12.65 11.08 -68.22
C ASP A 86 13.45 11.90 -69.25
N ASN A 87 13.62 13.20 -68.97
CA ASN A 87 14.41 14.11 -69.81
C ASN A 87 15.89 13.71 -69.96
N ASN A 88 16.40 12.82 -69.11
CA ASN A 88 17.78 12.32 -69.16
C ASN A 88 17.88 10.97 -69.89
N GLY A 89 16.76 10.43 -70.40
CA GLY A 89 16.70 9.15 -71.10
C GLY A 89 16.65 7.93 -70.18
N ASN A 90 16.38 8.11 -68.88
CA ASN A 90 16.16 6.99 -67.96
C ASN A 90 14.71 6.53 -68.04
N LEU A 91 14.50 5.21 -67.98
CA LEU A 91 13.18 4.61 -67.91
C LEU A 91 12.49 5.04 -66.62
N ILE A 92 11.25 5.53 -66.74
CA ILE A 92 10.42 5.94 -65.60
C ILE A 92 9.06 5.26 -65.57
N GLY A 93 8.64 4.63 -66.68
CA GLY A 93 7.37 3.92 -66.76
C GLY A 93 7.40 2.83 -67.82
N VAL A 94 6.83 1.68 -67.46
CA VAL A 94 6.43 0.62 -68.38
C VAL A 94 5.07 0.17 -67.91
N THR A 95 4.07 0.17 -68.78
CA THR A 95 2.73 -0.35 -68.45
C THR A 95 2.14 -1.08 -69.64
N GLY A 96 1.37 -2.14 -69.40
CA GLY A 96 0.69 -2.89 -70.45
C GLY A 96 0.66 -4.38 -70.15
N THR A 97 0.76 -5.22 -71.18
CA THR A 97 0.76 -6.68 -71.04
C THR A 97 1.96 -7.32 -71.71
N SER A 98 2.53 -8.35 -71.12
CA SER A 98 3.57 -9.18 -71.74
C SER A 98 3.62 -10.57 -71.11
N ASP A 99 4.35 -11.49 -71.74
CA ASP A 99 4.84 -12.67 -71.03
C ASP A 99 5.85 -12.24 -69.96
N ILE A 100 5.82 -12.88 -68.79
CA ILE A 100 6.73 -12.59 -67.69
C ILE A 100 8.13 -13.13 -68.03
N PRO A 101 9.16 -12.27 -68.12
CA PRO A 101 10.53 -12.73 -68.33
C PRO A 101 11.06 -13.50 -67.11
N SER A 102 11.77 -14.60 -67.35
CA SER A 102 12.56 -15.26 -66.31
C SER A 102 13.66 -14.33 -65.80
N ASN A 103 13.80 -14.21 -64.48
CA ASN A 103 14.76 -13.27 -63.87
C ASN A 103 16.19 -13.82 -63.80
N SER A 104 16.38 -15.15 -63.78
CA SER A 104 17.72 -15.77 -63.82
C SER A 104 17.63 -17.29 -64.06
N ASN A 105 18.77 -17.97 -64.19
CA ASN A 105 18.85 -19.44 -64.16
C ASN A 105 18.39 -20.05 -62.81
N HIS A 106 18.26 -19.23 -61.76
CA HIS A 106 17.75 -19.66 -60.46
C HIS A 106 16.22 -19.60 -60.39
N PHE A 107 15.53 -19.01 -61.37
CA PHE A 107 14.09 -18.87 -61.35
C PHE A 107 13.53 -18.95 -62.77
N GLU A 108 12.91 -20.09 -63.11
CA GLU A 108 12.39 -20.34 -64.45
C GLU A 108 10.92 -20.75 -64.39
N PHE A 109 10.07 -20.08 -65.17
CA PHE A 109 8.69 -20.50 -65.38
C PHE A 109 8.64 -21.71 -66.32
N GLU A 110 7.90 -22.76 -65.97
CA GLU A 110 7.82 -23.96 -66.82
C GLU A 110 7.11 -23.70 -68.15
N ASN A 111 6.17 -22.74 -68.17
CA ASN A 111 5.50 -22.26 -69.37
C ASN A 111 5.43 -20.71 -69.34
N PRO A 112 5.49 -20.02 -70.49
CA PRO A 112 5.26 -18.58 -70.56
C PRO A 112 3.91 -18.19 -69.96
N VAL A 113 3.91 -17.15 -69.13
CA VAL A 113 2.72 -16.64 -68.45
C VAL A 113 2.52 -15.19 -68.85
N GLN A 114 1.37 -14.86 -69.45
CA GLN A 114 1.02 -13.49 -69.78
C GLN A 114 0.45 -12.77 -68.53
N ALA A 115 0.90 -11.54 -68.29
CA ALA A 115 0.50 -10.73 -67.14
C ALA A 115 0.40 -9.24 -67.49
N ASP A 116 -0.39 -8.51 -66.72
CA ASP A 116 -0.33 -7.04 -66.71
C ASP A 116 0.94 -6.62 -66.00
N VAL A 117 1.76 -5.76 -66.60
CA VAL A 117 3.03 -5.28 -66.06
C VAL A 117 2.98 -3.78 -65.77
N GLY A 118 3.65 -3.37 -64.69
CA GLY A 118 3.93 -1.99 -64.35
C GLY A 118 5.35 -1.81 -63.83
N TYR A 119 5.98 -0.66 -64.09
CA TYR A 119 7.31 -0.32 -63.56
C TYR A 119 7.21 0.87 -62.61
N PHE A 120 7.63 0.68 -61.36
CA PHE A 120 7.38 1.66 -60.29
C PHE A 120 8.60 1.81 -59.36
N LEU A 121 8.77 3.02 -58.83
CA LEU A 121 9.72 3.29 -57.75
C LEU A 121 9.28 2.58 -56.46
N GLY A 122 10.20 1.98 -55.72
CA GLY A 122 9.96 1.29 -54.46
C GLY A 122 9.22 2.17 -53.46
N LYS A 123 9.64 3.44 -53.35
CA LYS A 123 8.93 4.43 -52.53
C LYS A 123 7.45 4.57 -52.91
N PHE A 124 7.15 4.63 -54.21
CA PHE A 124 5.77 4.73 -54.67
C PHE A 124 4.98 3.47 -54.30
N LEU A 125 5.56 2.28 -54.46
CA LEU A 125 4.94 1.02 -54.07
C LEU A 125 4.67 0.99 -52.55
N ASN A 126 5.67 1.28 -51.73
CA ASN A 126 5.56 1.32 -50.27
C ASN A 126 4.50 2.31 -49.76
N GLU A 127 4.33 3.46 -50.43
CA GLU A 127 3.37 4.50 -50.02
C GLU A 127 1.94 4.28 -50.55
N ASN A 128 1.75 3.57 -51.67
CA ASN A 128 0.47 3.51 -52.40
C ASN A 128 -0.11 2.09 -52.53
N ARG A 129 0.62 1.06 -52.09
CA ARG A 129 0.22 -0.35 -52.15
C ARG A 129 0.70 -1.06 -50.88
N ASP A 130 -0.12 -1.97 -50.37
CA ASP A 130 0.27 -2.86 -49.29
C ASP A 130 0.55 -4.24 -49.89
N PHE A 131 1.83 -4.61 -49.98
CA PHE A 131 2.28 -5.91 -50.50
C PHE A 131 2.79 -6.83 -49.38
N GLU A 132 2.50 -6.53 -48.11
CA GLU A 132 3.03 -7.24 -46.92
C GLU A 132 4.54 -7.07 -46.69
N ILE A 133 5.28 -6.60 -47.72
CA ILE A 133 6.71 -6.32 -47.69
C ILE A 133 7.04 -4.84 -47.87
N GLN A 134 8.22 -4.44 -47.41
CA GLN A 134 8.83 -3.17 -47.78
C GLN A 134 9.98 -3.37 -48.76
N LEU A 135 9.98 -2.55 -49.81
CA LEU A 135 11.01 -2.50 -50.84
C LEU A 135 11.99 -1.35 -50.58
N VAL A 136 13.19 -1.39 -51.16
CA VAL A 136 14.13 -0.26 -51.07
C VAL A 136 13.60 0.92 -51.86
N ASP A 137 13.41 2.05 -51.18
CA ASP A 137 12.71 3.23 -51.71
C ASP A 137 13.30 3.78 -53.03
N GLU A 138 14.63 3.72 -53.18
CA GLU A 138 15.37 4.35 -54.27
C GLU A 138 15.47 3.47 -55.54
N ARG A 139 14.97 2.23 -55.48
CA ARG A 139 15.00 1.25 -56.58
C ARG A 139 13.70 1.20 -57.35
N TYR A 140 13.75 0.74 -58.59
CA TYR A 140 12.56 0.52 -59.41
C TYR A 140 12.31 -0.97 -59.59
N TYR A 141 11.03 -1.34 -59.60
CA TYR A 141 10.58 -2.72 -59.63
C TYR A 141 9.52 -2.90 -60.72
N PHE A 142 9.58 -4.03 -61.41
CA PHE A 142 8.49 -4.51 -62.24
C PHE A 142 7.48 -5.22 -61.35
N VAL A 143 6.21 -4.90 -61.51
CA VAL A 143 5.08 -5.51 -60.81
C VAL A 143 4.19 -6.14 -61.86
N PHE A 144 3.97 -7.44 -61.74
CA PHE A 144 3.15 -8.25 -62.63
C PHE A 144 1.92 -8.76 -61.89
N HIS A 145 0.75 -8.63 -62.50
CA HIS A 145 -0.49 -9.20 -62.00
C HIS A 145 -0.86 -10.43 -62.82
N VAL A 146 -0.80 -11.61 -62.20
CA VAL A 146 -0.99 -12.90 -62.85
C VAL A 146 -2.33 -13.51 -62.44
N SER A 147 -3.20 -13.81 -63.41
CA SER A 147 -4.54 -14.35 -63.13
C SER A 147 -4.66 -15.88 -63.30
N VAL A 148 -3.54 -16.58 -63.45
CA VAL A 148 -3.48 -18.03 -63.72
C VAL A 148 -2.55 -18.74 -62.74
N ASN A 149 -2.64 -20.07 -62.68
CA ASN A 149 -1.68 -20.87 -61.92
C ASN A 149 -0.29 -20.79 -62.55
N ILE A 150 0.73 -20.76 -61.71
CA ILE A 150 2.13 -20.66 -62.11
C ILE A 150 2.84 -21.94 -61.70
N GLU A 151 3.60 -22.52 -62.62
CA GLU A 151 4.55 -23.60 -62.35
C GLU A 151 5.95 -23.07 -62.65
N LEU A 152 6.87 -23.25 -61.70
CA LEU A 152 8.21 -22.68 -61.77
C LEU A 152 9.25 -23.56 -61.09
N LYS A 153 10.51 -23.39 -61.45
CA LYS A 153 11.67 -24.04 -60.83
C LYS A 153 12.53 -23.00 -60.15
N VAL A 154 12.91 -23.27 -58.90
CA VAL A 154 13.81 -22.40 -58.13
C VAL A 154 15.13 -23.12 -57.83
N GLY A 155 16.26 -22.49 -58.17
CA GLY A 155 17.61 -22.97 -57.91
C GLY A 155 18.23 -22.36 -56.64
N ALA A 156 19.26 -23.01 -56.08
CA ALA A 156 20.00 -22.49 -54.92
C ALA A 156 21.01 -21.41 -55.32
N ASN A 157 21.42 -20.55 -54.36
CA ASN A 157 22.43 -19.52 -54.62
C ASN A 157 23.83 -20.09 -54.91
N ASP A 158 24.18 -21.22 -54.30
CA ASP A 158 25.49 -21.87 -54.40
C ASP A 158 25.57 -22.90 -55.55
N ASP A 159 24.44 -23.49 -55.94
CA ASP A 159 24.31 -24.37 -57.10
C ASP A 159 23.01 -24.06 -57.89
N PRO A 160 23.07 -23.25 -58.96
CA PRO A 160 21.92 -22.93 -59.80
C PRO A 160 21.33 -24.15 -60.53
N ASP A 161 22.13 -25.19 -60.78
CA ASP A 161 21.69 -26.39 -61.49
C ASP A 161 20.84 -27.30 -60.57
N ALA A 162 20.96 -27.12 -59.26
CA ALA A 162 20.14 -27.81 -58.28
C ALA A 162 18.81 -27.07 -58.10
N GLN A 163 17.75 -27.56 -58.74
CA GLN A 163 16.43 -26.92 -58.79
C GLN A 163 15.34 -27.68 -58.02
N LYS A 164 14.35 -26.94 -57.51
CA LYS A 164 13.13 -27.46 -56.89
C LYS A 164 11.89 -26.91 -57.60
N PRO A 165 10.97 -27.78 -58.08
CA PRO A 165 9.72 -27.33 -58.68
C PRO A 165 8.77 -26.79 -57.61
N ILE A 166 8.10 -25.69 -57.93
CA ILE A 166 7.08 -25.03 -57.10
C ILE A 166 5.85 -24.77 -57.98
N SER A 167 4.67 -25.14 -57.49
CA SER A 167 3.40 -24.84 -58.13
C SER A 167 2.62 -23.87 -57.25
N ILE A 168 2.26 -22.72 -57.82
CA ILE A 168 1.50 -21.65 -57.18
C ILE A 168 0.12 -21.58 -57.83
N LYS A 169 -0.93 -21.66 -57.02
CA LYS A 169 -2.31 -21.58 -57.51
C LYS A 169 -2.84 -20.18 -57.33
N ALA A 170 -3.46 -19.62 -58.36
CA ALA A 170 -4.15 -18.35 -58.25
C ALA A 170 -5.40 -18.50 -57.35
N PRO A 171 -5.66 -17.54 -56.44
CA PRO A 171 -6.85 -17.58 -55.60
C PRO A 171 -8.13 -17.45 -56.43
N VAL A 172 -9.23 -18.05 -55.96
CA VAL A 172 -10.52 -18.02 -56.68
C VAL A 172 -11.03 -16.58 -56.78
N GLY A 173 -10.99 -16.00 -57.98
CA GLY A 173 -11.40 -14.61 -58.22
C GLY A 173 -10.36 -13.56 -57.84
N GLY A 174 -9.12 -13.96 -57.53
CA GLY A 174 -8.00 -13.07 -57.27
C GLY A 174 -6.85 -13.25 -58.27
N HIS A 175 -5.72 -12.60 -57.99
CA HIS A 175 -4.51 -12.64 -58.80
C HIS A 175 -3.28 -12.88 -57.91
N ILE A 176 -2.22 -13.39 -58.52
CA ILE A 176 -0.88 -13.49 -57.94
C ILE A 176 -0.16 -12.19 -58.31
N THR A 177 0.37 -11.49 -57.31
CA THR A 177 1.29 -10.37 -57.56
C THR A 177 2.71 -10.91 -57.60
N TYR A 178 3.41 -10.67 -58.70
CA TYR A 178 4.82 -11.00 -58.87
C TYR A 178 5.62 -9.70 -58.99
N ILE A 179 6.55 -9.44 -58.09
CA ILE A 179 7.43 -8.27 -58.13
C ILE A 179 8.83 -8.74 -58.50
N ALA A 180 9.48 -8.06 -59.44
CA ALA A 180 10.84 -8.36 -59.85
C ALA A 180 11.71 -7.10 -59.98
N ASP A 181 12.98 -7.20 -59.58
CA ASP A 181 14.05 -6.34 -60.06
C ASP A 181 14.94 -7.24 -60.95
N TYR A 182 15.21 -6.81 -62.18
CA TYR A 182 16.08 -7.52 -63.11
C TYR A 182 17.51 -6.95 -63.12
N THR A 183 17.73 -5.78 -62.52
CA THR A 183 19.06 -5.18 -62.35
C THR A 183 19.77 -5.74 -61.11
N ASP A 184 19.01 -6.28 -60.18
CA ASP A 184 19.45 -7.18 -59.11
C ASP A 184 18.48 -8.36 -59.07
N PRO A 185 18.89 -9.61 -59.38
CA PRO A 185 17.98 -10.76 -59.46
C PRO A 185 17.15 -10.91 -58.19
N MET A 186 15.95 -10.34 -58.21
CA MET A 186 15.06 -10.28 -57.07
C MET A 186 13.66 -10.62 -57.52
N PHE A 187 12.98 -11.46 -56.76
CA PHE A 187 11.60 -11.78 -56.99
C PHE A 187 10.81 -11.84 -55.68
N PHE A 188 9.53 -11.52 -55.76
CA PHE A 188 8.58 -11.73 -54.68
C PHE A 188 7.22 -12.14 -55.24
N PHE A 189 6.63 -13.17 -54.64
CA PHE A 189 5.27 -13.61 -54.90
C PHE A 189 4.39 -13.27 -53.70
N SER A 190 3.29 -12.58 -53.96
CA SER A 190 2.19 -12.39 -53.01
C SER A 190 0.90 -12.94 -53.59
N LEU A 191 0.16 -13.69 -52.76
CA LEU A 191 -1.14 -14.25 -53.11
C LEU A 191 -2.22 -13.36 -52.50
N GLY A 192 -2.65 -12.34 -53.26
CA GLY A 192 -3.69 -11.43 -52.82
C GLY A 192 -5.07 -12.13 -52.77
N GLY A 193 -5.57 -12.38 -51.56
CA GLY A 193 -6.96 -12.82 -51.36
C GLY A 193 -7.18 -13.60 -50.07
N ASP A 194 -8.20 -13.21 -49.32
CA ASP A 194 -8.78 -13.93 -48.20
C ASP A 194 -9.08 -15.40 -48.59
N ALA A 195 -8.14 -16.28 -48.25
CA ALA A 195 -8.28 -17.72 -48.40
C ALA A 195 -8.96 -18.35 -47.18
N LEU A 196 -9.80 -17.61 -46.44
CA LEU A 196 -10.66 -18.14 -45.39
C LEU A 196 -12.10 -17.62 -45.51
N GLY A 197 -12.81 -18.19 -46.48
CA GLY A 197 -14.12 -18.78 -46.19
C GLY A 197 -14.04 -19.97 -45.22
N GLY A 198 -13.15 -19.93 -44.23
CA GLY A 198 -12.97 -20.89 -43.17
C GLY A 198 -13.63 -20.33 -41.92
N GLY A 199 -14.90 -20.67 -41.75
CA GLY A 199 -15.70 -20.21 -40.62
C GLY A 199 -15.05 -20.53 -39.28
N ASP A 200 -15.46 -19.74 -38.30
CA ASP A 200 -15.44 -20.03 -36.87
C ASP A 200 -15.72 -21.52 -36.59
N GLY A 201 -14.65 -22.31 -36.61
CA GLY A 201 -14.64 -23.70 -36.23
C GLY A 201 -14.36 -23.76 -34.75
N SER A 202 -15.39 -23.51 -33.94
CA SER A 202 -15.45 -23.83 -32.52
C SER A 202 -14.71 -25.14 -32.24
N ASN A 203 -13.53 -25.05 -31.63
CA ASN A 203 -12.79 -26.22 -31.17
C ASN A 203 -13.43 -26.65 -29.83
N ASN A 204 -14.57 -27.34 -29.93
CA ASN A 204 -15.17 -28.03 -28.81
C ASN A 204 -14.39 -29.33 -28.58
N GLY A 205 -13.60 -29.34 -27.50
CA GLY A 205 -12.85 -30.51 -27.04
C GLY A 205 -13.78 -31.68 -26.74
N GLY A 206 -13.74 -32.71 -27.60
CA GLY A 206 -14.47 -33.95 -27.45
C GLY A 206 -13.55 -35.15 -27.67
N ASN A 207 -12.97 -35.62 -26.56
CA ASN A 207 -12.22 -36.86 -26.39
C ASN A 207 -12.94 -38.10 -26.99
N ASN A 208 -12.27 -38.89 -27.86
CA ASN A 208 -12.25 -40.35 -27.73
C ASN A 208 -11.23 -41.04 -28.67
N GLY A 209 -10.55 -42.06 -28.15
CA GLY A 209 -9.50 -42.81 -28.84
C GLY A 209 -9.99 -43.88 -29.82
N GLY A 210 -9.04 -44.42 -30.61
CA GLY A 210 -9.30 -45.54 -31.50
C GLY A 210 -8.15 -45.87 -32.46
N ASN A 211 -7.34 -46.84 -32.04
CA ASN A 211 -6.28 -47.54 -32.78
C ASN A 211 -6.68 -48.05 -34.19
N SER A 212 -5.88 -47.79 -35.23
CA SER A 212 -5.64 -48.71 -36.36
C SER A 212 -4.51 -48.20 -37.27
N GLY A 213 -3.51 -49.04 -37.51
CA GLY A 213 -2.39 -48.76 -38.41
C GLY A 213 -2.74 -48.84 -39.91
N GLY A 214 -1.79 -48.40 -40.73
CA GLY A 214 -1.82 -48.62 -42.17
C GLY A 214 -0.95 -47.63 -42.97
N SER A 215 0.23 -48.10 -43.34
CA SER A 215 0.97 -47.83 -44.58
C SER A 215 1.53 -46.42 -44.84
N GLY A 216 2.84 -46.39 -45.08
CA GLY A 216 3.57 -45.23 -45.57
C GLY A 216 3.01 -44.67 -46.86
N GLY A 217 2.83 -43.36 -46.87
CA GLY A 217 2.74 -42.51 -48.06
C GLY A 217 3.90 -41.53 -47.99
N SER A 218 4.64 -41.43 -49.09
CA SER A 218 5.69 -40.44 -49.30
C SER A 218 5.16 -39.04 -48.96
N ASN A 219 5.91 -38.32 -48.11
CA ASN A 219 5.76 -36.87 -47.95
C ASN A 219 6.21 -36.20 -49.26
N ASP A 220 5.31 -36.11 -50.23
CA ASP A 220 5.45 -35.14 -51.31
C ASP A 220 5.16 -33.76 -50.73
N SER A 221 6.21 -32.95 -50.60
CA SER A 221 6.23 -31.57 -50.11
C SER A 221 5.52 -30.57 -51.05
N SER A 222 4.63 -31.04 -51.93
CA SER A 222 4.09 -30.28 -53.07
C SER A 222 2.72 -29.63 -52.83
N SER A 223 2.21 -29.56 -51.59
CA SER A 223 0.81 -29.17 -51.35
C SER A 223 0.53 -28.15 -50.24
N LYS A 224 1.52 -27.46 -49.67
CA LYS A 224 1.30 -26.52 -48.55
C LYS A 224 1.58 -25.02 -48.81
N LEU A 225 2.02 -24.62 -50.00
CA LEU A 225 2.30 -23.20 -50.33
C LEU A 225 1.04 -22.39 -50.73
N GLY A 226 -0.16 -22.94 -50.54
CA GLY A 226 -1.42 -22.38 -51.06
C GLY A 226 -1.87 -21.02 -50.51
N SER A 227 -1.10 -20.41 -49.62
CA SER A 227 -1.37 -19.09 -49.02
C SER A 227 -0.09 -18.37 -48.55
N VAL A 228 1.07 -18.72 -49.10
CA VAL A 228 2.38 -18.28 -48.58
C VAL A 228 3.00 -17.26 -49.53
N SER A 229 3.17 -16.01 -49.09
CA SER A 229 3.99 -15.01 -49.76
C SER A 229 5.48 -15.34 -49.56
N PHE A 230 6.32 -15.25 -50.59
CA PHE A 230 7.77 -15.47 -50.43
C PHE A 230 8.58 -14.76 -51.51
N GLY A 231 9.84 -14.46 -51.23
CA GLY A 231 10.73 -13.79 -52.16
C GLY A 231 12.21 -13.94 -51.81
N ALA A 232 13.06 -13.72 -52.80
CA ALA A 232 14.50 -13.72 -52.66
C ALA A 232 15.14 -12.58 -53.47
N SER A 233 16.29 -12.09 -53.02
CA SER A 233 17.06 -11.01 -53.63
C SER A 233 18.55 -11.24 -53.40
N PHE A 234 19.34 -11.09 -54.46
CA PHE A 234 20.81 -11.17 -54.37
C PHE A 234 21.43 -9.91 -53.74
N GLY A 235 20.90 -8.73 -54.05
CA GLY A 235 21.36 -7.42 -53.57
C GLY A 235 20.63 -6.89 -52.33
N SER A 236 19.88 -7.75 -51.63
CA SER A 236 19.17 -7.44 -50.38
C SER A 236 18.07 -6.38 -50.50
N ASN A 237 17.30 -6.43 -51.59
CA ASN A 237 16.27 -5.43 -51.93
C ASN A 237 14.98 -5.49 -51.08
N PHE A 238 14.90 -6.38 -50.09
CA PHE A 238 13.82 -6.36 -49.09
C PHE A 238 14.27 -5.57 -47.86
N MET A 239 13.36 -4.82 -47.24
CA MET A 239 13.67 -4.06 -46.04
C MET A 239 12.84 -4.56 -44.86
N PHE A 240 13.51 -4.99 -43.79
CA PHE A 240 12.87 -5.19 -42.50
C PHE A 240 12.89 -3.88 -41.72
N VAL A 241 11.71 -3.33 -41.44
CA VAL A 241 11.52 -2.20 -40.52
C VAL A 241 10.60 -2.67 -39.40
N PRO A 242 11.00 -2.59 -38.12
CA PRO A 242 10.13 -2.94 -37.00
C PRO A 242 8.87 -2.06 -37.01
N THR A 243 7.69 -2.67 -36.94
CA THR A 243 6.41 -1.96 -36.78
C THR A 243 6.33 -1.19 -35.46
N ASN A 244 7.02 -1.67 -34.43
CA ASN A 244 7.18 -0.98 -33.16
C ASN A 244 8.68 -0.86 -32.82
N PRO A 245 9.40 0.16 -33.30
CA PRO A 245 10.81 0.31 -32.99
C PRO A 245 11.00 0.78 -31.53
N VAL A 246 11.81 0.05 -30.75
CA VAL A 246 12.34 0.56 -29.46
C VAL A 246 13.71 1.17 -29.72
N GLU A 247 13.94 2.40 -29.25
CA GLU A 247 15.27 3.01 -29.29
C GLU A 247 16.31 2.06 -28.67
N GLY A 248 17.30 1.67 -29.49
CA GLY A 248 18.47 0.90 -29.05
C GLY A 248 18.41 -0.62 -29.20
N ASN A 249 17.27 -1.24 -29.58
CA ASN A 249 17.14 -2.71 -29.53
C ASN A 249 16.87 -3.40 -30.87
N VAL A 250 15.95 -2.89 -31.70
CA VAL A 250 15.55 -3.57 -32.95
C VAL A 250 16.06 -2.77 -34.14
N VAL A 251 17.07 -3.30 -34.84
CA VAL A 251 17.75 -2.62 -35.96
C VAL A 251 17.07 -2.99 -37.27
N SER A 252 16.61 -2.00 -38.03
CA SER A 252 16.16 -2.23 -39.40
C SER A 252 17.30 -2.77 -40.27
N PHE A 253 17.01 -3.68 -41.18
CA PHE A 253 18.06 -4.26 -42.04
C PHE A 253 17.51 -4.66 -43.41
N GLU A 254 18.40 -4.62 -44.39
CA GLU A 254 18.18 -5.17 -45.72
C GLU A 254 18.28 -6.71 -45.69
N ALA A 255 17.32 -7.37 -46.32
CA ALA A 255 17.14 -8.81 -46.31
C ALA A 255 17.23 -9.39 -47.73
N ASN A 256 17.80 -10.60 -47.81
CA ASN A 256 17.93 -11.37 -49.04
C ASN A 256 16.75 -12.31 -49.26
N GLN A 257 15.97 -12.58 -48.22
CA GLN A 257 14.80 -13.45 -48.29
C GLN A 257 13.65 -12.91 -47.44
N VAL A 258 12.45 -13.19 -47.91
CA VAL A 258 11.20 -12.99 -47.17
C VAL A 258 10.30 -14.21 -47.33
N THR A 259 9.67 -14.63 -46.25
CA THR A 259 8.70 -15.74 -46.26
C THR A 259 7.57 -15.44 -45.29
N GLY A 260 6.32 -15.52 -45.75
CA GLY A 260 5.14 -15.43 -44.91
C GLY A 260 4.88 -16.75 -44.19
N GLY A 261 4.52 -16.71 -42.92
CA GLY A 261 4.18 -17.92 -42.17
C GLY A 261 4.24 -17.74 -40.66
N THR A 262 4.19 -18.87 -39.95
CA THR A 262 4.39 -18.92 -38.50
C THR A 262 5.77 -19.48 -38.19
N VAL A 263 6.53 -18.79 -37.35
CA VAL A 263 7.87 -19.17 -36.91
C VAL A 263 7.88 -19.33 -35.40
N SER A 264 8.35 -20.47 -34.90
CA SER A 264 8.60 -20.68 -33.47
C SER A 264 10.04 -20.30 -33.12
N PHE A 265 10.21 -19.40 -32.17
CA PHE A 265 11.51 -18.98 -31.66
C PHE A 265 11.84 -19.78 -30.40
N TYR A 266 12.72 -20.77 -30.55
CA TYR A 266 13.25 -21.61 -29.47
C TYR A 266 12.17 -22.26 -28.59
N LYS A 267 10.96 -22.48 -29.13
CA LYS A 267 9.78 -23.01 -28.43
C LYS A 267 9.27 -22.15 -27.26
N VAL A 268 9.73 -20.90 -27.17
CA VAL A 268 9.29 -19.95 -26.13
C VAL A 268 8.14 -19.08 -26.64
N PHE A 269 8.14 -18.74 -27.93
CA PHE A 269 7.04 -18.00 -28.55
C PHE A 269 6.94 -18.29 -30.05
N GLU A 270 5.74 -18.10 -30.60
CA GLU A 270 5.43 -18.21 -32.02
C GLU A 270 5.12 -16.83 -32.58
N ALA A 271 5.48 -16.59 -33.83
CA ALA A 271 5.18 -15.35 -34.52
C ALA A 271 4.62 -15.65 -35.90
N SER A 272 3.51 -15.01 -36.26
CA SER A 272 2.88 -15.14 -37.57
C SER A 272 2.99 -13.84 -38.33
N GLY A 273 3.59 -13.86 -39.52
CA GLY A 273 3.78 -12.68 -40.35
C GLY A 273 4.83 -12.88 -41.44
N MET A 274 5.37 -11.78 -41.96
CA MET A 274 6.46 -11.81 -42.94
C MET A 274 7.81 -11.90 -42.23
N TYR A 275 8.52 -13.00 -42.44
CA TYR A 275 9.85 -13.27 -41.88
C TYR A 275 10.95 -12.92 -42.88
N TYR A 276 11.80 -11.97 -42.51
CA TYR A 276 12.90 -11.40 -43.27
C TYR A 276 14.23 -12.00 -42.81
N GLN A 277 15.11 -12.34 -43.74
CA GLN A 277 16.44 -12.88 -43.44
C GLN A 277 17.50 -12.31 -44.37
N ASN A 278 18.69 -11.99 -43.84
CA ASN A 278 19.85 -11.59 -44.65
C ASN A 278 20.68 -12.78 -45.17
N ARG A 279 20.05 -13.95 -45.31
CA ARG A 279 20.67 -15.18 -45.82
C ARG A 279 20.27 -15.41 -47.28
N GLY A 280 21.21 -15.86 -48.10
CA GLY A 280 20.96 -16.27 -49.49
C GLY A 280 20.13 -17.56 -49.62
N PHE A 281 19.43 -17.74 -50.75
CA PHE A 281 18.47 -18.82 -50.99
C PHE A 281 19.13 -20.21 -51.01
N ASP A 282 18.53 -21.15 -50.27
CA ASP A 282 19.02 -22.52 -50.09
C ASP A 282 17.89 -23.51 -50.44
N ILE A 283 18.13 -24.45 -51.35
CA ILE A 283 17.14 -25.46 -51.76
C ILE A 283 16.76 -26.43 -50.63
N SER A 284 17.60 -26.52 -49.61
CA SER A 284 17.36 -27.30 -48.39
C SER A 284 16.70 -26.49 -47.28
N ALA A 285 16.39 -25.21 -47.51
CA ALA A 285 15.67 -24.37 -46.56
C ALA A 285 14.37 -25.05 -46.11
N ASN A 286 14.30 -25.34 -44.81
CA ASN A 286 13.10 -25.84 -44.19
C ASN A 286 12.15 -24.65 -43.96
N PHE A 287 11.20 -24.46 -44.88
CA PHE A 287 10.19 -23.41 -44.77
C PHE A 287 9.22 -23.62 -43.60
N ASP A 288 9.10 -24.85 -43.09
CA ASP A 288 8.30 -25.16 -41.91
C ASP A 288 9.04 -24.79 -40.60
N GLU A 289 10.37 -24.90 -40.58
CA GLU A 289 11.22 -24.55 -39.42
C GLU A 289 12.46 -23.76 -39.86
N PRO A 290 12.30 -22.47 -40.20
CA PRO A 290 13.37 -21.69 -40.80
C PRO A 290 14.58 -21.51 -39.86
N MET A 291 14.40 -21.74 -38.56
CA MET A 291 15.45 -21.66 -37.53
C MET A 291 16.31 -22.92 -37.35
N GLU A 292 15.94 -24.07 -37.93
CA GLU A 292 16.77 -25.29 -37.84
C GLU A 292 18.01 -25.26 -38.75
N SER A 293 18.16 -24.21 -39.56
CA SER A 293 19.29 -24.05 -40.47
C SER A 293 20.51 -23.49 -39.72
N ASP A 294 21.70 -24.08 -39.88
CA ASP A 294 22.94 -23.56 -39.26
C ASP A 294 23.19 -22.09 -39.66
N PHE A 295 23.32 -21.19 -38.67
CA PHE A 295 23.55 -19.74 -38.89
C PHE A 295 24.96 -19.32 -38.51
N GLY A 296 25.56 -18.44 -39.33
CA GLY A 296 26.88 -17.85 -39.11
C GLY A 296 26.86 -16.51 -38.35
N ALA A 297 28.05 -15.97 -38.06
CA ALA A 297 28.18 -14.62 -37.51
C ALA A 297 27.62 -13.58 -38.50
N HIS A 298 26.95 -12.53 -38.01
CA HIS A 298 26.25 -11.49 -38.79
C HIS A 298 24.89 -11.89 -39.38
N TYR A 299 24.35 -13.05 -39.00
CA TYR A 299 22.97 -13.40 -39.35
C TYR A 299 21.98 -12.44 -38.68
N LYS A 300 21.04 -11.92 -39.47
CA LYS A 300 19.94 -11.07 -39.05
C LYS A 300 18.64 -11.65 -39.59
N ALA A 301 17.65 -11.73 -38.71
CA ALA A 301 16.30 -12.11 -39.07
C ALA A 301 15.29 -11.21 -38.36
N GLY A 302 14.11 -11.07 -38.93
CA GLY A 302 13.08 -10.18 -38.39
C GLY A 302 11.71 -10.64 -38.83
N ILE A 303 10.72 -10.53 -37.96
CA ILE A 303 9.32 -10.79 -38.29
C ILE A 303 8.46 -9.64 -37.79
N ASN A 304 7.57 -9.19 -38.66
CA ASN A 304 6.49 -8.27 -38.32
C ASN A 304 5.17 -9.02 -38.41
N GLY A 305 4.34 -8.92 -37.39
CA GLY A 305 3.01 -9.54 -37.40
C GLY A 305 2.44 -9.76 -36.01
N LYS A 306 1.69 -10.86 -35.86
CA LYS A 306 1.13 -11.28 -34.58
C LYS A 306 2.17 -12.12 -33.84
N LEU A 307 2.36 -11.85 -32.55
CA LEU A 307 3.23 -12.67 -31.70
C LEU A 307 2.35 -13.39 -30.67
N ASP A 308 2.53 -14.69 -30.52
CA ASP A 308 1.85 -15.49 -29.51
C ASP A 308 2.90 -16.08 -28.58
N PHE A 309 2.82 -15.73 -27.31
CA PHE A 309 3.76 -16.25 -26.32
C PHE A 309 3.21 -17.50 -25.67
N SER A 310 4.07 -18.48 -25.43
CA SER A 310 3.75 -19.60 -24.57
C SER A 310 4.92 -19.81 -23.62
N PHE A 311 4.87 -19.11 -22.49
CA PHE A 311 5.88 -19.28 -21.47
C PHE A 311 5.53 -20.47 -20.59
N ASP A 312 6.24 -21.57 -20.78
CA ASP A 312 6.33 -22.60 -19.75
C ASP A 312 7.36 -22.13 -18.71
N ILE A 313 6.94 -21.24 -17.80
CA ILE A 313 7.76 -20.86 -16.65
C ILE A 313 7.72 -22.01 -15.66
N ALA A 314 8.66 -22.94 -15.87
CA ALA A 314 9.02 -24.00 -14.95
C ALA A 314 7.83 -24.78 -14.37
N SER A 315 6.97 -25.45 -15.15
CA SER A 315 5.94 -26.42 -14.65
C SER A 315 4.84 -25.93 -13.69
N PHE A 316 4.90 -24.71 -13.13
CA PHE A 316 3.88 -24.18 -12.21
C PHE A 316 3.11 -22.98 -12.78
N ILE A 317 3.60 -22.31 -13.83
CA ILE A 317 2.87 -21.28 -14.57
C ILE A 317 3.06 -21.51 -16.08
N SER A 318 1.94 -21.64 -16.80
CA SER A 318 1.88 -21.52 -18.25
C SER A 318 1.00 -20.30 -18.55
N PHE A 319 1.54 -19.32 -19.29
CA PHE A 319 0.77 -18.16 -19.73
C PHE A 319 1.13 -17.77 -21.15
N GLY A 320 0.13 -17.25 -21.86
CA GLY A 320 0.25 -16.78 -23.21
C GLY A 320 -0.73 -15.65 -23.48
N PHE A 321 -0.30 -14.68 -24.26
CA PHE A 321 -1.13 -13.58 -24.71
C PHE A 321 -0.77 -13.24 -26.17
N PRO A 322 -1.78 -12.94 -27.00
CA PRO A 322 -1.54 -12.49 -28.36
C PRO A 322 -1.13 -11.02 -28.37
N ILE A 323 -0.01 -10.71 -29.00
CA ILE A 323 0.32 -9.36 -29.44
C ILE A 323 -0.33 -9.13 -30.80
N GLY A 324 -1.26 -8.18 -30.87
CA GLY A 324 -1.97 -7.83 -32.11
C GLY A 324 -1.06 -7.17 -33.15
N SER A 325 -0.07 -6.40 -32.71
CA SER A 325 0.97 -5.80 -33.55
C SER A 325 2.33 -5.85 -32.84
N GLY A 326 3.21 -6.73 -33.29
CA GLY A 326 4.55 -6.93 -32.73
C GLY A 326 5.63 -7.07 -33.79
N SER A 327 6.85 -6.71 -33.40
CA SER A 327 8.06 -7.01 -34.15
C SER A 327 8.96 -7.87 -33.29
N ALA A 328 9.49 -8.93 -33.87
CA ALA A 328 10.61 -9.66 -33.28
C ALA A 328 11.79 -9.65 -34.24
N ALA A 329 13.01 -9.40 -33.75
CA ALA A 329 14.21 -9.50 -34.58
C ALA A 329 15.29 -10.32 -33.91
N ILE A 330 15.83 -11.28 -34.66
CA ILE A 330 17.03 -12.01 -34.30
C ILE A 330 18.23 -11.22 -34.78
N VAL A 331 19.16 -10.94 -33.87
CA VAL A 331 20.52 -10.56 -34.22
C VAL A 331 21.46 -11.63 -33.69
N ALA A 332 22.22 -12.24 -34.59
CA ALA A 332 23.26 -13.19 -34.23
C ALA A 332 24.64 -12.51 -34.26
N GLU A 333 25.22 -12.30 -33.09
CA GLU A 333 26.52 -11.64 -32.93
C GLU A 333 27.59 -12.66 -32.52
N ALA A 334 28.83 -12.43 -32.99
CA ALA A 334 29.97 -13.21 -32.54
C ALA A 334 30.31 -12.83 -31.08
N SER A 335 30.28 -13.80 -30.17
CA SER A 335 30.59 -13.59 -28.75
C SER A 335 32.02 -14.02 -28.43
N THR A 336 32.66 -13.30 -27.50
CA THR A 336 34.02 -13.58 -27.04
C THR A 336 34.15 -14.85 -26.20
N ASN A 337 33.04 -15.48 -25.77
CA ASN A 337 33.03 -16.54 -24.75
C ASN A 337 32.54 -17.93 -25.21
N ASN A 338 32.59 -18.24 -26.52
CA ASN A 338 32.33 -19.52 -27.21
C ASN A 338 31.17 -19.46 -28.22
N GLY A 339 31.42 -18.91 -29.39
CA GLY A 339 30.54 -19.07 -30.56
C GLY A 339 29.65 -17.87 -30.87
N ILE A 340 28.58 -18.13 -31.61
CA ILE A 340 27.57 -17.16 -32.05
C ILE A 340 26.44 -17.15 -31.02
N ILE A 341 26.11 -15.99 -30.46
CA ILE A 341 24.93 -15.83 -29.57
C ILE A 341 23.84 -15.16 -30.40
N SER A 342 22.67 -15.79 -30.48
CA SER A 342 21.49 -15.22 -31.11
C SER A 342 20.48 -14.79 -30.05
N LYS A 343 20.02 -13.54 -30.16
CA LYS A 343 18.96 -12.97 -29.32
C LYS A 343 17.81 -12.53 -30.21
N ALA A 344 16.61 -13.02 -29.92
CA ALA A 344 15.37 -12.53 -30.49
C ALA A 344 14.83 -11.42 -29.59
N PHE A 345 14.94 -10.16 -30.00
CA PHE A 345 14.34 -9.02 -29.32
C PHE A 345 12.88 -8.90 -29.71
N ILE A 346 12.02 -8.58 -28.76
CA ILE A 346 10.59 -8.45 -28.99
C ILE A 346 10.13 -7.06 -28.55
N ASN A 347 9.26 -6.45 -29.36
CA ASN A 347 8.47 -5.30 -28.96
C ASN A 347 7.07 -5.37 -29.59
N GLY A 348 6.04 -5.00 -28.85
CA GLY A 348 4.69 -4.95 -29.40
C GLY A 348 3.63 -4.42 -28.46
N LEU A 349 2.42 -4.31 -28.99
CA LEU A 349 1.23 -3.89 -28.24
C LEU A 349 0.30 -5.08 -28.03
N VAL A 350 -0.01 -5.35 -26.76
CA VAL A 350 -0.97 -6.37 -26.36
C VAL A 350 -2.35 -5.74 -26.31
N GLU A 351 -3.31 -6.31 -27.04
CA GLU A 351 -4.71 -5.86 -27.04
C GLU A 351 -5.48 -6.46 -25.84
N PRO A 352 -6.49 -5.75 -25.30
CA PRO A 352 -7.09 -6.03 -23.99
C PRO A 352 -8.01 -7.27 -23.88
N ASP A 353 -8.10 -8.14 -24.89
CA ASP A 353 -9.28 -9.01 -25.05
C ASP A 353 -9.22 -10.41 -24.40
N LEU A 354 -8.22 -10.75 -23.57
CA LEU A 354 -8.15 -12.05 -22.88
C LEU A 354 -7.65 -11.94 -21.43
N SER A 355 -8.23 -12.72 -20.51
CA SER A 355 -7.69 -12.94 -19.16
C SER A 355 -6.57 -13.98 -19.25
N TRP A 356 -5.42 -13.70 -18.64
CA TRP A 356 -4.17 -14.44 -18.94
C TRP A 356 -3.64 -15.28 -17.78
N TRP A 357 -4.43 -15.49 -16.71
CA TRP A 357 -3.90 -15.97 -15.43
C TRP A 357 -4.65 -17.18 -14.82
N PRO A 358 -4.04 -17.98 -13.92
CA PRO A 358 -4.69 -19.11 -13.27
C PRO A 358 -5.86 -18.64 -12.40
N GLU A 359 -6.84 -19.53 -12.18
CA GLU A 359 -8.07 -19.24 -11.43
C GLU A 359 -7.88 -18.59 -10.05
N ILE A 360 -6.70 -18.69 -9.43
CA ILE A 360 -6.46 -18.19 -8.07
C ILE A 360 -6.38 -16.66 -7.98
N ILE A 361 -5.90 -15.99 -9.02
CA ILE A 361 -5.96 -14.53 -9.15
C ILE A 361 -6.08 -14.27 -10.66
N PRO A 362 -7.24 -13.85 -11.20
CA PRO A 362 -7.33 -13.49 -12.60
C PRO A 362 -6.82 -12.06 -12.80
N VAL A 363 -5.92 -11.88 -13.76
CA VAL A 363 -5.49 -10.57 -14.25
C VAL A 363 -5.95 -10.43 -15.69
N ALA A 364 -6.59 -9.29 -15.95
CA ALA A 364 -6.98 -8.86 -17.27
C ALA A 364 -6.34 -7.49 -17.57
N PRO A 365 -6.04 -7.17 -18.83
CA PRO A 365 -5.62 -5.83 -19.20
C PRO A 365 -6.83 -4.89 -19.08
N SER A 366 -6.64 -3.70 -18.53
CA SER A 366 -7.67 -2.64 -18.61
C SER A 366 -7.52 -1.78 -19.88
N GLY A 367 -6.44 -1.96 -20.63
CA GLY A 367 -6.16 -1.31 -21.92
C GLY A 367 -4.98 -1.95 -22.65
N ASN A 368 -4.44 -1.25 -23.67
CA ASN A 368 -3.27 -1.72 -24.42
C ASN A 368 -2.04 -1.76 -23.52
N LEU A 369 -1.29 -2.86 -23.54
CA LEU A 369 -0.03 -3.00 -22.82
C LEU A 369 1.16 -2.96 -23.79
N ASN A 370 2.27 -2.38 -23.36
CA ASN A 370 3.53 -2.49 -24.08
C ASN A 370 4.25 -3.76 -23.66
N ALA A 371 4.58 -4.62 -24.61
CA ALA A 371 5.41 -5.80 -24.42
C ALA A 371 6.81 -5.56 -24.96
N TYR A 372 7.83 -5.92 -24.19
CA TYR A 372 9.23 -5.77 -24.58
C TYR A 372 10.08 -6.90 -24.00
N GLY A 373 11.22 -7.21 -24.62
CA GLY A 373 12.16 -8.14 -24.02
C GLY A 373 13.05 -8.87 -25.01
N PHE A 374 13.65 -9.98 -24.57
CA PHE A 374 14.42 -10.85 -25.43
C PHE A 374 14.34 -12.33 -25.05
N VAL A 375 14.62 -13.20 -26.02
CA VAL A 375 14.85 -14.63 -25.85
C VAL A 375 16.21 -15.00 -26.45
N GLU A 376 17.01 -15.76 -25.71
CA GLU A 376 18.30 -16.30 -26.15
C GLU A 376 18.13 -17.74 -26.66
N GLN A 377 19.04 -18.18 -27.54
CA GLN A 377 19.09 -19.56 -28.03
C GLN A 377 19.20 -20.63 -26.93
N THR A 378 19.71 -20.26 -25.75
CA THR A 378 19.79 -21.15 -24.57
C THR A 378 18.43 -21.46 -23.96
N GLY A 379 17.37 -20.75 -24.36
CA GLY A 379 16.07 -20.75 -23.71
C GLY A 379 15.94 -19.75 -22.57
N TYR A 380 17.00 -18.97 -22.27
CA TYR A 380 16.90 -17.85 -21.33
C TYR A 380 16.05 -16.72 -21.94
N PHE A 381 15.17 -16.12 -21.16
CA PHE A 381 14.34 -15.00 -21.61
C PHE A 381 14.15 -13.96 -20.51
N ASP A 382 13.82 -12.74 -20.92
CA ASP A 382 13.42 -11.65 -20.05
C ASP A 382 12.40 -10.80 -20.79
N ILE A 383 11.14 -10.94 -20.41
CA ILE A 383 10.00 -10.31 -21.09
C ILE A 383 9.26 -9.43 -20.08
N GLY A 384 9.06 -8.17 -20.41
CA GLY A 384 8.29 -7.22 -19.64
C GLY A 384 6.97 -6.86 -20.34
N LEU A 385 5.94 -6.62 -19.53
CA LEU A 385 4.71 -5.94 -19.90
C LEU A 385 4.60 -4.66 -19.09
N SER A 386 4.11 -3.57 -19.66
CA SER A 386 3.85 -2.34 -18.92
C SER A 386 2.56 -1.68 -19.36
N GLY A 387 1.78 -1.19 -18.41
CA GLY A 387 0.50 -0.53 -18.66
C GLY A 387 -0.45 -0.67 -17.48
N GLU A 388 -1.74 -0.50 -17.74
CA GLU A 388 -2.77 -0.63 -16.72
C GLU A 388 -3.39 -2.02 -16.76
N LEU A 389 -3.44 -2.66 -15.60
CA LEU A 389 -3.94 -4.01 -15.40
C LEU A 389 -5.12 -3.97 -14.45
N SER A 390 -6.02 -4.94 -14.57
CA SER A 390 -7.10 -5.18 -13.64
C SER A 390 -6.84 -6.48 -12.90
N LEU A 391 -6.81 -6.42 -11.58
CA LEU A 391 -6.60 -7.53 -10.66
C LEU A 391 -7.91 -7.87 -9.95
N GLU A 392 -8.39 -9.11 -10.03
CA GLU A 392 -9.50 -9.54 -9.18
C GLU A 392 -8.96 -10.07 -7.86
N THR A 393 -9.27 -9.39 -6.76
CA THR A 393 -8.92 -9.83 -5.39
C THR A 393 -10.17 -10.34 -4.67
N PRO A 394 -10.02 -11.05 -3.53
CA PRO A 394 -11.16 -11.41 -2.69
C PRO A 394 -11.99 -10.21 -2.20
N THR A 395 -11.40 -9.01 -2.19
CA THR A 395 -12.05 -7.74 -1.80
C THR A 395 -12.69 -7.00 -2.97
N GLY A 396 -12.53 -7.48 -4.22
CA GLY A 396 -13.16 -6.95 -5.42
C GLY A 396 -12.18 -6.78 -6.59
N THR A 397 -12.69 -6.27 -7.72
CA THR A 397 -11.83 -5.91 -8.86
C THR A 397 -11.10 -4.60 -8.56
N GLN A 398 -9.78 -4.63 -8.62
CA GLN A 398 -8.89 -3.51 -8.35
C GLN A 398 -8.11 -3.17 -9.63
N SER A 399 -8.00 -1.89 -9.98
CA SER A 399 -7.05 -1.49 -11.02
C SER A 399 -5.64 -1.45 -10.42
N VAL A 400 -4.69 -2.03 -11.15
CA VAL A 400 -3.26 -2.03 -10.86
C VAL A 400 -2.55 -1.33 -12.03
N GLY A 401 -2.16 -0.08 -11.84
CA GLY A 401 -1.25 0.59 -12.77
C GLY A 401 0.17 0.11 -12.53
N GLY A 402 0.85 -0.50 -13.52
CA GLY A 402 2.12 -1.16 -13.22
C GLY A 402 2.86 -1.86 -14.37
N GLY A 403 3.86 -2.66 -13.98
CA GLY A 403 4.65 -3.49 -14.88
C GLY A 403 4.62 -4.95 -14.44
N MET A 404 4.64 -5.85 -15.42
CA MET A 404 4.92 -7.27 -15.21
C MET A 404 6.26 -7.61 -15.83
N ARG A 405 6.96 -8.59 -15.26
CA ARG A 405 8.18 -9.11 -15.82
C ARG A 405 8.25 -10.62 -15.63
N ALA A 406 8.68 -11.31 -16.67
CA ALA A 406 8.76 -12.74 -16.76
C ALA A 406 10.20 -13.17 -17.07
N THR A 407 10.74 -14.03 -16.24
CA THR A 407 12.06 -14.67 -16.39
C THR A 407 11.93 -16.17 -16.15
N PRO A 408 12.91 -17.00 -16.52
CA PRO A 408 12.89 -18.43 -16.21
C PRO A 408 12.75 -18.76 -14.71
N GLU A 409 13.13 -17.84 -13.82
CA GLU A 409 13.17 -18.06 -12.37
C GLU A 409 11.94 -17.51 -11.65
N ALA A 410 11.39 -16.40 -12.14
CA ALA A 410 10.31 -15.69 -11.49
C ALA A 410 9.44 -14.91 -12.47
N PHE A 411 8.17 -14.78 -12.09
CA PHE A 411 7.24 -13.79 -12.62
C PHE A 411 6.98 -12.73 -11.54
N THR A 412 7.17 -11.46 -11.86
CA THR A 412 6.96 -10.34 -10.95
C THR A 412 5.91 -9.39 -11.51
N MET A 413 5.05 -8.86 -10.63
CA MET A 413 4.16 -7.76 -10.93
C MET A 413 4.42 -6.66 -9.92
N GLU A 414 4.48 -5.42 -10.38
CA GLU A 414 4.65 -4.24 -9.54
C GLU A 414 3.66 -3.20 -10.01
N GLY A 415 2.97 -2.54 -9.09
CA GLY A 415 2.02 -1.50 -9.45
C GLY A 415 1.40 -0.79 -8.26
N GLN A 416 0.33 -0.07 -8.52
CA GLN A 416 -0.41 0.70 -7.52
C GLN A 416 -1.88 0.28 -7.49
N VAL A 417 -2.43 0.06 -6.30
CA VAL A 417 -3.84 -0.23 -6.03
C VAL A 417 -4.47 0.99 -5.36
N ILE A 418 -5.65 1.41 -5.79
CA ILE A 418 -6.38 2.54 -5.18
C ILE A 418 -7.52 2.00 -4.33
N VAL A 419 -7.48 2.27 -3.02
CA VAL A 419 -8.52 1.88 -2.04
C VAL A 419 -8.92 3.13 -1.28
N ASP A 420 -10.22 3.45 -1.24
CA ASP A 420 -10.77 4.62 -0.52
C ASP A 420 -10.05 5.95 -0.83
N ASP A 421 -9.77 6.19 -2.12
CA ASP A 421 -9.00 7.33 -2.64
C ASP A 421 -7.51 7.40 -2.20
N GLU A 422 -7.00 6.37 -1.53
CA GLU A 422 -5.59 6.24 -1.16
C GLU A 422 -4.83 5.27 -2.08
N VAL A 423 -3.57 5.61 -2.38
CA VAL A 423 -2.72 4.83 -3.29
C VAL A 423 -1.79 3.91 -2.51
N TRP A 424 -1.97 2.61 -2.68
CA TRP A 424 -1.14 1.56 -2.13
C TRP A 424 -0.17 1.05 -3.19
N GLU A 425 1.09 0.84 -2.87
CA GLU A 425 1.98 0.11 -3.78
C GLU A 425 1.78 -1.40 -3.57
N ALA A 426 1.77 -2.16 -4.64
CA ALA A 426 1.57 -3.61 -4.61
C ALA A 426 2.66 -4.30 -5.44
N GLN A 427 3.24 -5.35 -4.87
CA GLN A 427 4.19 -6.22 -5.54
C GLN A 427 3.77 -7.67 -5.39
N ALA A 428 3.85 -8.42 -6.48
CA ALA A 428 3.60 -9.84 -6.55
C ALA A 428 4.82 -10.53 -7.13
N THR A 429 5.27 -11.63 -6.53
CA THR A 429 6.40 -12.42 -7.02
C THR A 429 6.03 -13.89 -6.96
N PHE A 430 6.12 -14.57 -8.11
CA PHE A 430 5.81 -15.97 -8.28
C PHE A 430 7.07 -16.70 -8.68
N THR A 431 7.42 -17.73 -7.92
CA THR A 431 8.58 -18.60 -8.14
C THR A 431 8.13 -20.05 -8.09
N THR A 432 9.04 -20.98 -8.40
CA THR A 432 8.74 -22.43 -8.34
C THR A 432 8.22 -22.87 -6.98
N ASP A 433 8.82 -22.37 -5.91
CA ASP A 433 8.54 -22.83 -4.57
C ASP A 433 7.46 -22.01 -3.85
N GLU A 434 7.26 -20.75 -4.29
CA GLU A 434 6.53 -19.76 -3.50
C GLU A 434 5.89 -18.66 -4.35
N THR A 435 4.69 -18.25 -3.94
CA THR A 435 4.07 -16.96 -4.30
C THR A 435 4.18 -16.01 -3.12
N LYS A 436 4.69 -14.80 -3.34
CA LYS A 436 4.80 -13.74 -2.35
C LYS A 436 4.10 -12.48 -2.85
N MET A 437 3.16 -11.96 -2.08
CA MET A 437 2.48 -10.69 -2.34
C MET A 437 2.81 -9.71 -1.21
N ILE A 438 3.09 -8.47 -1.56
CA ILE A 438 3.39 -7.37 -0.65
C ILE A 438 2.52 -6.17 -1.03
N ALA A 439 1.89 -5.55 -0.04
CA ALA A 439 1.22 -4.27 -0.14
C ALA A 439 1.94 -3.26 0.78
N THR A 440 2.32 -2.12 0.23
CA THR A 440 2.94 -1.00 0.92
C THR A 440 1.87 0.07 1.14
N PRO A 441 1.60 0.46 2.40
CA PRO A 441 0.61 1.47 2.70
C PRO A 441 1.03 2.88 2.25
N PRO A 442 0.06 3.80 2.06
CA PRO A 442 0.31 5.22 1.85
C PRO A 442 1.17 5.85 2.96
N VAL A 443 1.87 6.95 2.66
CA VAL A 443 2.78 7.62 3.61
C VAL A 443 2.06 8.13 4.87
N ASN A 444 0.79 8.48 4.75
CA ASN A 444 -0.07 9.01 5.82
C ASN A 444 -0.93 7.93 6.51
N PHE A 445 -0.72 6.65 6.19
CA PHE A 445 -1.59 5.55 6.62
C PHE A 445 -1.71 5.40 8.14
N THR A 446 -0.65 5.72 8.88
CA THR A 446 -0.62 5.64 10.34
C THR A 446 -0.91 6.98 11.03
N ASP A 447 -1.16 8.04 10.26
CA ASP A 447 -1.46 9.36 10.79
C ASP A 447 -2.76 9.32 11.63
N GLY A 448 -2.74 9.96 12.79
CA GLY A 448 -3.90 10.07 13.68
C GLY A 448 -4.17 8.87 14.59
N ILE A 449 -3.51 7.71 14.40
CA ILE A 449 -3.61 6.57 15.34
C ILE A 449 -3.02 6.94 16.70
N SER A 450 -1.82 7.52 16.68
CA SER A 450 -1.14 8.01 17.89
C SER A 450 -1.98 9.09 18.58
N GLU A 451 -2.47 10.08 17.83
CA GLU A 451 -3.29 11.18 18.36
C GLU A 451 -4.61 10.69 18.98
N THR A 452 -5.29 9.72 18.35
CA THR A 452 -6.56 9.18 18.86
C THR A 452 -6.37 8.39 20.14
N VAL A 453 -5.33 7.54 20.22
CA VAL A 453 -5.10 6.72 21.42
C VAL A 453 -4.55 7.57 22.55
N THR A 454 -3.61 8.49 22.27
CA THR A 454 -3.12 9.47 23.25
C THR A 454 -4.27 10.32 23.79
N GLY A 455 -5.15 10.83 22.93
CA GLY A 455 -6.30 11.63 23.35
C GLY A 455 -7.25 10.88 24.30
N GLN A 456 -7.54 9.60 24.04
CA GLN A 456 -8.37 8.79 24.93
C GLN A 456 -7.71 8.51 26.29
N ILE A 457 -6.38 8.31 26.31
CA ILE A 457 -5.63 8.12 27.55
C ILE A 457 -5.58 9.43 28.35
N ASP A 458 -5.39 10.56 27.68
CA ASP A 458 -5.38 11.89 28.29
C ASP A 458 -6.72 12.23 28.94
N ASP A 459 -7.83 11.96 28.26
CA ASP A 459 -9.17 12.14 28.82
C ASP A 459 -9.39 11.27 30.07
N ALA A 460 -8.86 10.04 30.08
CA ALA A 460 -8.94 9.13 31.21
C ALA A 460 -8.08 9.57 32.41
N ILE A 461 -6.86 10.08 32.15
CA ILE A 461 -5.99 10.64 33.19
C ILE A 461 -6.65 11.88 33.79
N ALA A 462 -7.12 12.83 32.98
CA ALA A 462 -7.80 14.03 33.45
C ALA A 462 -9.04 13.72 34.30
N THR A 463 -9.82 12.71 33.91
CA THR A 463 -10.97 12.23 34.70
C THR A 463 -10.52 11.67 36.05
N THR A 464 -9.40 10.95 36.09
CA THR A 464 -8.85 10.38 37.33
C THR A 464 -8.28 11.46 38.25
N GLU A 465 -7.58 12.45 37.70
CA GLU A 465 -7.08 13.61 38.46
C GLU A 465 -8.23 14.39 39.11
N GLN A 466 -9.30 14.64 38.38
CA GLN A 466 -10.48 15.31 38.92
C GLN A 466 -11.13 14.50 40.04
N ALA A 467 -11.23 13.17 39.88
CA ALA A 467 -11.78 12.28 40.91
C ALA A 467 -10.92 12.27 42.19
N ILE A 468 -9.59 12.29 42.06
CA ILE A 468 -8.67 12.41 43.21
C ILE A 468 -8.86 13.75 43.91
N ALA A 469 -8.87 14.86 43.16
CA ALA A 469 -9.04 16.20 43.71
C ALA A 469 -10.39 16.38 44.44
N ASP A 470 -11.48 15.88 43.85
CA ASP A 470 -12.81 15.90 44.47
C ASP A 470 -12.83 15.11 45.79
N LEU A 471 -12.10 13.99 45.85
CA LEU A 471 -12.02 13.15 47.03
C LEU A 471 -11.14 13.76 48.14
N GLU A 472 -10.04 14.43 47.78
CA GLU A 472 -9.20 15.21 48.72
C GLU A 472 -9.98 16.40 49.30
N ALA A 473 -10.74 17.14 48.49
CA ALA A 473 -11.58 18.24 48.95
C ALA A 473 -12.68 17.77 49.91
N ALA A 474 -13.23 16.57 49.69
CA ALA A 474 -14.15 15.92 50.63
C ALA A 474 -13.45 15.47 51.92
N ASN A 475 -12.14 15.22 51.88
CA ASN A 475 -11.36 14.80 53.05
C ASN A 475 -11.21 15.94 54.07
N GLU A 476 -10.81 17.13 53.63
CA GLU A 476 -10.57 18.32 54.48
C GLU A 476 -11.81 18.79 55.26
N LYS A 477 -12.98 18.76 54.63
CA LYS A 477 -14.26 19.17 55.26
C LYS A 477 -14.64 18.33 56.48
N TYR A 478 -14.14 17.09 56.59
CA TYR A 478 -14.50 16.15 57.65
C TYR A 478 -13.59 16.19 58.89
N GLU A 479 -12.31 16.58 58.78
CA GLU A 479 -11.48 16.81 59.98
C GLU A 479 -12.11 17.90 60.86
N LEU A 480 -12.78 18.87 60.22
CA LEU A 480 -13.58 19.89 60.87
C LEU A 480 -14.78 19.29 61.62
N GLU A 481 -15.50 18.31 61.04
CA GLU A 481 -16.62 17.62 61.71
C GLU A 481 -16.20 16.74 62.89
N LEU A 482 -15.03 16.08 62.80
CA LEU A 482 -14.50 15.25 63.88
C LEU A 482 -14.18 16.09 65.14
N SER A 483 -13.67 17.32 64.94
CA SER A 483 -13.45 18.29 66.01
C SER A 483 -14.74 18.66 66.75
N LEU A 484 -15.86 18.74 66.02
CA LEU A 484 -17.16 19.16 66.53
C LEU A 484 -17.87 18.00 67.27
N ARG A 485 -17.72 16.76 66.81
CA ARG A 485 -18.18 15.57 67.56
C ARG A 485 -17.38 15.36 68.85
N GLY A 486 -16.06 15.57 68.79
CA GLY A 486 -15.19 15.56 69.97
C GLY A 486 -15.61 16.63 70.99
N LEU A 487 -16.02 17.81 70.49
CA LEU A 487 -16.55 18.87 71.33
C LEU A 487 -17.94 18.56 71.90
N ARG A 488 -18.90 18.02 71.13
CA ARG A 488 -20.21 17.56 71.66
C ARG A 488 -20.04 16.55 72.81
N ALA A 489 -19.02 15.69 72.75
CA ALA A 489 -18.68 14.79 73.86
C ALA A 489 -18.09 15.52 75.08
N ALA A 490 -17.38 16.63 74.87
CA ALA A 490 -16.77 17.43 75.94
C ALA A 490 -17.74 18.45 76.58
N LEU A 491 -18.74 18.94 75.84
CA LEU A 491 -19.68 19.98 76.26
C LEU A 491 -20.44 19.66 77.56
N PRO A 492 -20.97 18.45 77.78
CA PRO A 492 -21.62 18.11 79.05
C PRO A 492 -20.71 18.34 80.26
N GLY A 493 -19.44 17.95 80.17
CA GLY A 493 -18.47 18.17 81.24
C GLY A 493 -18.09 19.63 81.47
N ILE A 494 -18.16 20.47 80.43
CA ILE A 494 -17.97 21.93 80.54
C ILE A 494 -19.20 22.58 81.20
N ILE A 495 -20.41 22.15 80.81
CA ILE A 495 -21.68 22.63 81.36
C ILE A 495 -21.77 22.30 82.85
N ASP A 496 -21.49 21.05 83.23
CA ASP A 496 -21.55 20.61 84.63
C ASP A 496 -20.56 21.39 85.50
N ARG A 497 -19.32 21.59 85.03
CA ARG A 497 -18.31 22.38 85.75
C ARG A 497 -18.74 23.85 85.92
N ALA A 498 -19.28 24.46 84.87
CA ALA A 498 -19.76 25.83 84.93
C ALA A 498 -20.92 25.97 85.92
N GLN A 499 -21.82 24.98 85.98
CA GLN A 499 -22.92 24.92 86.93
C GLN A 499 -22.41 24.80 88.37
N ASP A 500 -21.40 23.99 88.61
CA ASP A 500 -20.75 23.84 89.92
C ASP A 500 -20.11 25.16 90.39
N GLU A 501 -19.35 25.84 89.52
CA GLU A 501 -18.73 27.15 89.83
C GLU A 501 -19.79 28.23 90.18
N ILE A 502 -20.93 28.25 89.48
CA ILE A 502 -22.06 29.12 89.81
C ILE A 502 -22.61 28.78 91.20
N ASN A 503 -22.85 27.49 91.47
CA ASN A 503 -23.40 27.03 92.73
C ASN A 503 -22.48 27.33 93.92
N ASP A 504 -21.17 27.17 93.75
CA ASP A 504 -20.16 27.49 94.76
C ASP A 504 -20.08 28.99 95.04
N ALA A 505 -20.13 29.82 93.99
CA ALA A 505 -20.16 31.27 94.12
C ALA A 505 -21.42 31.78 94.85
N VAL A 506 -22.58 31.22 94.51
CA VAL A 506 -23.86 31.54 95.18
C VAL A 506 -23.84 31.10 96.64
N SER A 507 -23.40 29.86 96.92
CA SER A 507 -23.34 29.32 98.27
C SER A 507 -22.41 30.16 99.15
N SER A 508 -21.22 30.47 98.64
CA SER A 508 -20.25 31.34 99.32
C SER A 508 -20.81 32.75 99.60
N ALA A 509 -21.53 33.34 98.64
CA ALA A 509 -22.16 34.65 98.80
C ALA A 509 -23.30 34.63 99.84
N ILE A 510 -24.13 33.58 99.86
CA ILE A 510 -25.21 33.39 100.83
C ILE A 510 -24.65 33.17 102.24
N GLU A 511 -23.64 32.31 102.41
CA GLU A 511 -23.01 32.06 103.71
C GLU A 511 -22.39 33.33 104.29
N SER A 512 -21.62 34.06 103.48
CA SER A 512 -21.04 35.35 103.86
C SER A 512 -22.11 36.38 104.23
N ALA A 513 -23.24 36.39 103.52
CA ALA A 513 -24.38 37.25 103.80
C ALA A 513 -25.11 36.87 105.10
N ASN A 514 -25.33 35.58 105.33
CA ASN A 514 -25.97 35.07 106.55
C ASN A 514 -25.10 35.27 107.79
N LYS A 515 -23.78 35.12 107.67
CA LYS A 515 -22.83 35.43 108.76
C LYS A 515 -22.94 36.90 109.17
N GLN A 516 -22.87 37.82 108.22
CA GLN A 516 -23.02 39.25 108.53
C GLN A 516 -24.41 39.61 109.06
N ALA A 517 -25.47 38.97 108.57
CA ALA A 517 -26.81 39.16 109.11
C ALA A 517 -26.88 38.72 110.58
N SER A 518 -26.21 37.62 110.91
CA SER A 518 -26.08 37.13 112.29
C SER A 518 -25.27 38.10 113.16
N ASP A 519 -24.17 38.65 112.64
CA ASP A 519 -23.36 39.67 113.33
C ASP A 519 -24.20 40.91 113.63
N ILE A 520 -24.94 41.44 112.65
CA ILE A 520 -25.83 42.60 112.83
C ILE A 520 -26.90 42.31 113.91
N VAL A 521 -27.50 41.14 113.86
CA VAL A 521 -28.53 40.73 114.83
C VAL A 521 -27.93 40.63 116.25
N SER A 522 -26.73 40.05 116.35
CA SER A 522 -26.00 39.89 117.62
C SER A 522 -25.60 41.25 118.22
N ASP A 523 -25.03 42.15 117.40
CA ASP A 523 -24.60 43.50 117.81
C ASP A 523 -25.76 44.34 118.35
N ASN A 524 -26.98 44.08 117.87
CA ASN A 524 -28.20 44.77 118.32
C ASN A 524 -28.93 44.02 119.45
N GLY A 525 -28.38 42.93 119.98
CA GLY A 525 -29.04 42.11 121.01
C GLY A 525 -30.38 41.51 120.59
N ALA A 526 -30.60 41.39 119.28
CA ALA A 526 -31.89 41.13 118.65
C ALA A 526 -32.06 39.66 118.22
N ALA A 527 -33.19 39.34 117.60
CA ALA A 527 -33.39 38.11 116.83
C ALA A 527 -33.66 38.44 115.35
N LEU A 528 -33.23 37.57 114.43
CA LEU A 528 -33.47 37.71 113.00
C LEU A 528 -34.95 37.44 112.66
N CYS A 529 -35.71 38.45 112.25
CA CYS A 529 -37.13 38.31 111.92
C CYS A 529 -37.32 37.69 110.53
N SER A 530 -36.64 38.25 109.53
CA SER A 530 -36.70 37.80 108.15
C SER A 530 -35.49 38.30 107.36
N THR A 531 -35.17 37.60 106.27
CA THR A 531 -34.12 37.98 105.32
C THR A 531 -34.55 37.60 103.91
N ASN A 532 -34.11 38.38 102.92
CA ASN A 532 -34.27 38.05 101.50
C ASN A 532 -32.95 37.62 100.83
N ILE A 533 -31.89 37.36 101.61
CA ILE A 533 -30.54 37.02 101.12
C ILE A 533 -30.59 35.90 100.08
N SER A 534 -31.17 34.74 100.43
CA SER A 534 -31.17 33.58 99.52
C SER A 534 -31.92 33.86 98.21
N SER A 535 -33.10 34.48 98.27
CA SER A 535 -33.87 34.83 97.07
C SER A 535 -33.16 35.87 96.19
N LYS A 536 -32.57 36.91 96.79
CA LYS A 536 -31.88 37.97 96.05
C LYS A 536 -30.53 37.56 95.48
N VAL A 537 -29.80 36.66 96.15
CA VAL A 537 -28.52 36.15 95.66
C VAL A 537 -28.73 35.08 94.58
N ASN A 538 -29.71 34.18 94.74
CA ASN A 538 -30.04 33.22 93.67
C ASN A 538 -30.49 33.94 92.39
N GLY A 539 -31.34 34.96 92.49
CA GLY A 539 -31.83 35.70 91.32
C GLY A 539 -30.76 36.46 90.53
N VAL A 540 -29.51 36.53 91.02
CA VAL A 540 -28.38 37.11 90.27
C VAL A 540 -27.89 36.20 89.16
N VAL A 541 -28.01 34.89 89.37
CA VAL A 541 -27.39 33.89 88.51
C VAL A 541 -28.38 33.20 87.58
N ASP A 542 -29.68 33.55 87.64
CA ASP A 542 -30.73 32.95 86.81
C ASP A 542 -30.36 33.00 85.32
N THR A 543 -29.92 34.16 84.80
CA THR A 543 -29.50 34.29 83.39
C THR A 543 -28.34 33.36 83.00
N TYR A 544 -27.46 33.03 83.94
CA TYR A 544 -26.33 32.12 83.68
C TYR A 544 -26.78 30.67 83.67
N ARG A 545 -27.69 30.29 84.59
CA ARG A 545 -28.32 28.96 84.63
C ARG A 545 -29.18 28.73 83.39
N ASP A 546 -30.00 29.71 83.01
CA ASP A 546 -30.83 29.65 81.80
C ASP A 546 -29.99 29.45 80.53
N ALA A 547 -28.80 30.07 80.45
CA ALA A 547 -27.91 29.90 79.31
C ALA A 547 -27.24 28.51 79.26
N LEU A 548 -26.90 27.94 80.42
CA LEU A 548 -26.36 26.58 80.53
C LEU A 548 -27.43 25.53 80.20
N ASP A 549 -28.65 25.70 80.72
CA ASP A 549 -29.78 24.82 80.43
C ASP A 549 -30.14 24.86 78.94
N ARG A 550 -30.16 26.06 78.32
CA ARG A 550 -30.40 26.21 76.88
C ARG A 550 -29.34 25.53 76.03
N LEU A 551 -28.06 25.61 76.41
CA LEU A 551 -27.00 24.90 75.70
C LEU A 551 -27.12 23.39 75.89
N LYS A 552 -27.44 22.93 77.10
CA LYS A 552 -27.66 21.52 77.37
C LYS A 552 -28.79 20.95 76.52
N ASP A 553 -29.93 21.64 76.47
CA ASP A 553 -31.07 21.24 75.64
C ASP A 553 -30.69 21.21 74.15
N ALA A 554 -29.91 22.18 73.67
CA ALA A 554 -29.43 22.22 72.27
C ALA A 554 -28.40 21.13 71.94
N VAL A 555 -27.61 20.68 72.93
CA VAL A 555 -26.65 19.58 72.78
C VAL A 555 -27.34 18.22 72.84
N ASP A 556 -28.38 18.09 73.67
CA ASP A 556 -29.13 16.86 73.88
C ASP A 556 -30.20 16.62 72.78
N ASP A 557 -30.47 17.60 71.91
CA ASP A 557 -31.40 17.43 70.77
C ASP A 557 -30.82 16.46 69.72
N SER A 558 -31.44 15.28 69.62
CA SER A 558 -31.04 14.23 68.69
C SER A 558 -31.44 14.51 67.23
N ASN A 559 -32.25 15.54 66.96
CA ASN A 559 -32.70 15.86 65.61
C ASN A 559 -31.76 16.88 64.97
N ASP A 560 -30.80 16.43 64.17
CA ASP A 560 -29.84 17.31 63.50
C ASP A 560 -30.45 17.92 62.22
N ASN A 561 -30.92 19.17 62.29
CA ASN A 561 -31.48 19.92 61.17
C ASN A 561 -31.04 21.40 61.23
N GLU A 562 -31.34 22.17 60.19
CA GLU A 562 -30.91 23.58 60.09
C GLU A 562 -31.37 24.44 61.29
N GLN A 563 -32.58 24.19 61.80
CA GLN A 563 -33.14 24.91 62.94
C GLN A 563 -32.41 24.56 64.24
N THR A 564 -32.14 23.28 64.51
CA THR A 564 -31.43 22.84 65.72
C THR A 564 -29.96 23.22 65.69
N ARG A 565 -29.32 23.25 64.51
CA ARG A 565 -27.96 23.81 64.33
C ARG A 565 -27.91 25.31 64.62
N THR A 566 -28.85 26.08 64.08
CA THR A 566 -28.94 27.53 64.37
C THR A 566 -29.11 27.77 65.88
N GLU A 567 -29.91 26.94 66.55
CA GLU A 567 -30.11 27.03 67.99
C GLU A 567 -28.85 26.64 68.79
N LEU A 568 -28.13 25.59 68.36
CA LEU A 568 -26.86 25.18 68.96
C LEU A 568 -25.79 26.27 68.82
N GLU A 569 -25.64 26.87 67.63
CA GLU A 569 -24.73 28.00 67.42
C GLU A 569 -25.09 29.16 68.36
N ALA A 570 -26.37 29.55 68.40
CA ALA A 570 -26.85 30.63 69.24
C ALA A 570 -26.60 30.37 70.74
N ALA A 571 -26.81 29.14 71.20
CA ALA A 571 -26.58 28.74 72.59
C ALA A 571 -25.09 28.77 72.97
N LEU A 572 -24.21 28.29 72.08
CA LEU A 572 -22.74 28.34 72.27
C LEU A 572 -22.24 29.78 72.41
N ARG A 573 -22.67 30.67 71.50
CA ARG A 573 -22.29 32.10 71.55
C ARG A 573 -22.88 32.80 72.77
N HIS A 574 -24.10 32.48 73.16
CA HIS A 574 -24.74 33.04 74.34
C HIS A 574 -23.97 32.67 75.62
N LEU A 575 -23.60 31.39 75.79
CA LEU A 575 -22.82 30.95 76.93
C LEU A 575 -21.42 31.60 76.95
N ALA A 576 -20.75 31.69 75.80
CA ALA A 576 -19.45 32.36 75.68
C ALA A 576 -19.48 33.83 76.15
N SER A 577 -20.61 34.52 75.98
CA SER A 577 -20.82 35.90 76.44
C SER A 577 -20.97 36.04 77.97
N LEU A 578 -21.20 34.94 78.68
CA LEU A 578 -21.49 34.88 80.13
C LEU A 578 -20.32 34.28 80.94
N ASN A 579 -19.09 34.53 80.50
CA ASN A 579 -17.89 33.95 81.09
C ASN A 579 -17.57 34.41 82.54
N LYS A 580 -18.16 35.50 83.02
CA LYS A 580 -17.96 36.03 84.38
C LYS A 580 -19.26 36.53 85.01
N ILE A 581 -19.43 36.26 86.30
CA ILE A 581 -20.41 36.92 87.16
C ILE A 581 -19.69 38.06 87.88
N ASP A 582 -20.20 39.28 87.77
CA ASP A 582 -19.85 40.41 88.62
C ASP A 582 -21.10 41.28 88.81
N LYS A 583 -21.89 40.96 89.83
CA LYS A 583 -23.19 41.58 90.06
C LYS A 583 -23.37 41.90 91.53
N THR A 584 -23.83 43.11 91.82
CA THR A 584 -24.14 43.56 93.18
C THR A 584 -25.64 43.62 93.40
N VAL A 585 -26.14 42.95 94.45
CA VAL A 585 -27.54 43.00 94.88
C VAL A 585 -27.70 43.59 96.27
N LYS A 586 -28.81 44.30 96.47
CA LYS A 586 -29.19 44.84 97.78
C LYS A 586 -30.02 43.81 98.54
N VAL A 587 -29.48 43.30 99.64
CA VAL A 587 -30.20 42.41 100.58
C VAL A 587 -30.75 43.21 101.74
N THR A 588 -31.89 42.79 102.27
CA THR A 588 -32.59 43.40 103.41
C THR A 588 -32.61 42.41 104.58
N ILE A 589 -32.18 42.89 105.74
CA ILE A 589 -32.12 42.12 106.97
C ILE A 589 -33.05 42.80 107.97
N THR A 590 -34.08 42.08 108.43
CA THR A 590 -35.04 42.58 109.42
C THR A 590 -34.78 41.89 110.74
N TYR A 591 -34.59 42.66 111.81
CA TYR A 591 -34.28 42.16 113.15
C TYR A 591 -35.14 42.87 114.21
N GLY A 592 -35.37 42.22 115.34
CA GLY A 592 -36.34 42.69 116.33
C GLY A 592 -36.18 42.00 117.67
N ASN A 593 -37.17 42.17 118.56
CA ASN A 593 -37.11 41.56 119.88
C ASN A 593 -36.97 40.03 119.82
N LYS A 594 -36.22 39.47 120.79
CA LYS A 594 -36.15 38.02 121.02
C LYS A 594 -37.51 37.52 121.55
N ALA A 595 -37.79 36.23 121.34
CA ALA A 595 -38.93 35.60 122.00
C ALA A 595 -38.66 35.54 123.51
N VAL A 596 -39.65 35.89 124.32
CA VAL A 596 -39.59 35.78 125.78
C VAL A 596 -40.79 34.98 126.25
N ASN A 597 -40.52 33.84 126.87
CA ASN A 597 -41.56 33.03 127.51
C ASN A 597 -41.73 33.57 128.94
N ASN A 598 -42.83 34.25 129.19
CA ASN A 598 -43.12 34.88 130.47
C ASN A 598 -43.92 33.92 131.38
N PRO A 599 -43.71 33.95 132.71
CA PRO A 599 -44.54 33.18 133.62
C PRO A 599 -45.98 33.72 133.62
N SER A 600 -46.95 32.81 133.54
CA SER A 600 -48.38 33.14 133.61
C SER A 600 -48.70 34.01 134.84
N PRO A 601 -49.53 35.07 134.72
CA PRO A 601 -50.43 35.39 133.60
C PRO A 601 -49.84 36.36 132.55
N ILE A 602 -48.53 36.63 132.57
CA ILE A 602 -47.93 37.56 131.60
C ILE A 602 -47.88 36.88 130.22
N PRO A 603 -48.43 37.50 129.14
CA PRO A 603 -48.39 36.92 127.80
C PRO A 603 -46.94 36.76 127.32
N ASP A 604 -46.65 35.64 126.68
CA ASP A 604 -45.38 35.45 125.98
C ASP A 604 -45.20 36.51 124.90
N ILE A 605 -43.98 37.02 124.77
CA ILE A 605 -43.62 37.94 123.70
C ILE A 605 -43.09 37.08 122.55
N SER A 606 -43.83 37.02 121.45
CA SER A 606 -43.33 36.35 120.25
C SER A 606 -42.17 37.13 119.63
N LYS A 607 -41.26 36.40 118.99
CA LYS A 607 -40.12 36.96 118.27
C LYS A 607 -40.58 38.05 117.30
N CYS A 608 -39.96 39.23 117.36
CA CYS A 608 -40.20 40.39 116.49
C CYS A 608 -41.59 41.04 116.54
N SER A 609 -42.39 40.81 117.59
CA SER A 609 -43.73 41.39 117.72
C SER A 609 -43.81 42.75 118.42
N VAL A 610 -42.81 43.11 119.23
CA VAL A 610 -42.80 44.35 120.04
C VAL A 610 -42.07 45.47 119.31
N TRP A 611 -40.92 45.15 118.71
CA TRP A 611 -40.19 46.08 117.88
C TRP A 611 -39.47 45.33 116.76
N SER A 612 -39.33 45.99 115.62
CA SER A 612 -38.50 45.52 114.51
C SER A 612 -37.83 46.71 113.82
N SER A 613 -36.67 46.46 113.24
CA SER A 613 -35.91 47.39 112.40
C SER A 613 -35.39 46.65 111.18
N SER A 614 -35.07 47.38 110.12
CA SER A 614 -34.50 46.81 108.90
C SER A 614 -33.25 47.58 108.49
N THR A 615 -32.28 46.86 107.94
CA THR A 615 -31.09 47.43 107.31
C THR A 615 -30.86 46.80 105.96
N THR A 616 -30.21 47.54 105.06
CA THR A 616 -29.88 47.05 103.72
C THR A 616 -28.37 47.00 103.52
N ARG A 617 -27.91 45.95 102.82
CA ARG A 617 -26.50 45.75 102.50
C ARG A 617 -26.35 45.37 101.04
N ASN A 618 -25.31 45.89 100.40
CA ASN A 618 -24.92 45.47 99.07
C ASN A 618 -24.10 44.17 99.17
N ARG A 619 -24.35 43.23 98.26
CA ARG A 619 -23.66 41.96 98.16
C ARG A 619 -23.26 41.70 96.72
N THR A 620 -21.97 41.56 96.50
CA THR A 620 -21.41 41.23 95.19
C THR A 620 -21.23 39.72 95.10
N VAL A 621 -21.73 39.14 94.01
CA VAL A 621 -21.41 37.79 93.56
C VAL A 621 -20.39 37.96 92.45
N SER A 622 -19.20 37.39 92.63
CA SER A 622 -18.10 37.48 91.67
C SER A 622 -17.54 36.08 91.42
N ALA A 623 -17.58 35.60 90.18
CA ALA A 623 -17.07 34.29 89.79
C ALA A 623 -16.63 34.28 88.32
N THR A 624 -15.63 33.46 87.98
CA THR A 624 -15.29 33.17 86.58
C THR A 624 -15.92 31.83 86.24
N ILE A 625 -16.87 31.85 85.31
CA ILE A 625 -17.68 30.67 84.95
C ILE A 625 -17.00 29.88 83.83
N LEU A 626 -16.28 30.57 82.95
CA LEU A 626 -15.54 29.98 81.83
C LEU A 626 -14.16 30.61 81.73
N THR A 627 -13.12 29.80 81.47
CA THR A 627 -11.77 30.30 81.17
C THR A 627 -11.72 30.92 79.76
N THR A 628 -10.70 31.72 79.48
CA THR A 628 -10.47 32.29 78.13
C THR A 628 -10.35 31.21 77.06
N GLU A 629 -9.70 30.09 77.39
CA GLU A 629 -9.56 28.94 76.50
C GLU A 629 -10.92 28.29 76.20
N GLN A 630 -11.75 28.07 77.23
CA GLN A 630 -13.10 27.55 77.05
C GLN A 630 -13.98 28.49 76.23
N VAL A 631 -13.86 29.80 76.41
CA VAL A 631 -14.56 30.79 75.58
C VAL A 631 -14.11 30.70 74.11
N SER A 632 -12.81 30.55 73.85
CA SER A 632 -12.29 30.38 72.49
C SER A 632 -12.82 29.10 71.85
N GLN A 633 -12.80 27.99 72.57
CA GLN A 633 -13.31 26.70 72.11
C GLN A 633 -14.81 26.76 71.79
N LEU A 634 -15.61 27.45 72.61
CA LEU A 634 -17.05 27.63 72.36
C LEU A 634 -17.33 28.53 71.14
N LEU A 635 -16.51 29.54 70.87
CA LEU A 635 -16.66 30.40 69.69
C LEU A 635 -16.25 29.68 68.41
N GLU A 636 -15.13 28.98 68.42
CA GLU A 636 -14.67 28.14 67.30
C GLU A 636 -15.71 27.05 66.98
N ALA A 637 -16.29 26.43 68.01
CA ALA A 637 -17.40 25.52 67.86
C ALA A 637 -18.58 26.13 67.13
N ALA A 638 -19.01 27.32 67.57
CA ALA A 638 -20.15 28.03 67.02
C ALA A 638 -19.93 28.36 65.53
N ASP A 639 -18.73 28.83 65.17
CA ASP A 639 -18.36 29.13 63.78
C ASP A 639 -18.39 27.88 62.87
N ASN A 640 -18.17 26.69 63.45
CA ASN A 640 -18.12 25.43 62.72
C ASN A 640 -19.47 24.68 62.62
N VAL A 641 -20.51 25.09 63.37
CA VAL A 641 -21.83 24.42 63.37
C VAL A 641 -22.48 24.36 61.98
N GLN A 642 -22.24 25.35 61.12
CA GLN A 642 -22.77 25.41 59.76
C GLN A 642 -22.31 24.25 58.85
N TYR A 643 -21.16 23.63 59.15
CA TYR A 643 -20.57 22.59 58.31
C TYR A 643 -21.09 21.17 58.61
N ILE A 644 -21.92 21.00 59.65
CA ILE A 644 -22.48 19.69 60.06
C ILE A 644 -23.44 19.08 58.99
N ALA A 645 -23.85 19.85 57.99
CA ALA A 645 -24.79 19.40 56.97
C ALA A 645 -24.25 18.33 56.01
N GLU A 646 -22.93 18.19 55.88
CA GLU A 646 -22.32 17.56 54.70
C GLU A 646 -21.76 16.14 54.91
N ALA A 647 -21.57 15.62 56.13
CA ALA A 647 -20.95 14.28 56.30
C ALA A 647 -21.79 13.18 56.96
N GLU A 648 -23.06 13.03 56.59
CA GLU A 648 -23.73 11.73 56.75
C GLU A 648 -23.30 10.72 55.67
N GLY A 649 -22.31 9.88 56.00
CA GLY A 649 -22.36 8.45 55.63
C GLY A 649 -21.35 7.84 54.64
N ILE A 650 -20.35 8.56 54.11
CA ILE A 650 -19.50 8.01 53.02
C ILE A 650 -18.04 7.67 53.44
N LYS A 651 -17.65 7.88 54.71
CA LYS A 651 -16.21 8.03 55.03
C LYS A 651 -15.57 6.96 55.92
N PHE A 652 -15.60 5.70 55.47
CA PHE A 652 -14.54 4.74 55.83
C PHE A 652 -13.95 4.00 54.62
N ASP A 653 -14.66 3.96 53.49
CA ASP A 653 -14.15 3.30 52.27
C ASP A 653 -13.34 4.24 51.37
N ALA A 654 -13.61 5.55 51.36
CA ALA A 654 -13.02 6.49 50.39
C ALA A 654 -11.49 6.69 50.49
N GLN A 655 -10.90 6.79 51.69
CA GLN A 655 -9.44 6.95 51.85
C GLN A 655 -8.70 5.63 51.53
N ILE A 656 -9.29 4.49 51.90
CA ILE A 656 -8.76 3.17 51.51
C ILE A 656 -8.80 3.03 50.00
N ILE A 657 -9.88 3.49 49.35
CA ILE A 657 -9.98 3.52 47.88
C ILE A 657 -8.94 4.48 47.30
N LEU A 658 -8.73 5.68 47.86
CA LEU A 658 -7.72 6.63 47.39
C LEU A 658 -6.31 6.04 47.47
N ASP A 659 -5.97 5.42 48.60
CA ASP A 659 -4.64 4.81 48.82
C ASP A 659 -4.41 3.58 47.91
N GLN A 660 -5.48 2.96 47.41
CA GLN A 660 -5.46 1.86 46.44
C GLN A 660 -5.42 2.32 44.98
N LEU A 661 -5.68 3.60 44.69
CA LEU A 661 -5.60 4.11 43.32
C LEU A 661 -4.13 4.23 42.87
N PRO A 662 -3.84 3.97 41.58
CA PRO A 662 -2.54 4.31 40.98
C PRO A 662 -2.21 5.79 41.14
N THR A 663 -0.91 6.12 41.27
CA THR A 663 -0.51 7.54 41.25
C THR A 663 -0.60 8.11 39.83
N ILE A 664 -0.70 9.44 39.72
CA ILE A 664 -0.65 10.13 38.41
C ILE A 664 0.65 9.77 37.68
N GLU A 665 1.78 9.73 38.39
CA GLU A 665 3.07 9.32 37.83
C GLU A 665 3.03 7.87 37.28
N ASP A 666 2.34 6.94 37.94
CA ASP A 666 2.20 5.57 37.43
C ASP A 666 1.33 5.50 36.16
N LEU A 667 0.30 6.35 36.06
CA LEU A 667 -0.57 6.45 34.89
C LEU A 667 0.14 7.13 33.71
N GLU A 668 0.92 8.18 33.96
CA GLU A 668 1.79 8.84 32.96
C GLU A 668 2.86 7.88 32.45
N ASN A 669 3.49 7.10 33.34
CA ASN A 669 4.44 6.06 32.91
C ASN A 669 3.77 4.97 32.05
N LEU A 670 2.53 4.58 32.36
CA LEU A 670 1.78 3.65 31.51
C LEU A 670 1.48 4.28 30.16
N LYS A 671 1.07 5.55 30.13
CA LYS A 671 0.86 6.33 28.90
C LYS A 671 2.13 6.37 28.05
N ASP A 672 3.26 6.79 28.61
CA ASP A 672 4.54 6.89 27.90
C ASP A 672 4.97 5.53 27.30
N ASN A 673 4.74 4.43 28.02
CA ASN A 673 5.01 3.09 27.50
C ASN A 673 4.05 2.71 26.35
N VAL A 674 2.78 3.07 26.45
CA VAL A 674 1.79 2.84 25.38
C VAL A 674 2.09 3.71 24.16
N GLU A 675 2.45 4.98 24.35
CA GLU A 675 2.87 5.89 23.27
C GLU A 675 4.16 5.40 22.60
N GLY A 676 5.14 4.96 23.38
CA GLY A 676 6.36 4.34 22.85
C GLY A 676 6.05 3.13 21.98
N CYS A 677 5.15 2.25 22.42
CA CYS A 677 4.68 1.11 21.65
C CYS A 677 3.94 1.51 20.37
N ILE A 678 3.04 2.49 20.44
CA ILE A 678 2.29 2.95 19.26
C ILE A 678 3.22 3.62 18.27
N ASN A 679 4.15 4.44 18.73
CA ASN A 679 5.13 5.08 17.86
C ASN A 679 6.03 4.04 17.18
N GLU A 680 6.59 3.06 17.90
CA GLU A 680 7.37 1.96 17.32
C GLU A 680 6.55 1.16 16.27
N LEU A 681 5.27 0.93 16.53
CA LEU A 681 4.38 0.21 15.60
C LEU A 681 3.96 1.05 14.39
N THR A 682 3.83 2.37 14.54
CA THR A 682 3.28 3.25 13.49
C THR A 682 4.35 3.91 12.63
N SER A 683 5.55 4.17 13.18
CA SER A 683 6.67 4.73 12.42
C SER A 683 7.39 3.68 11.57
N ASP A 684 7.37 2.42 12.00
CA ASP A 684 8.22 1.38 11.44
C ASP A 684 7.44 0.32 10.65
N LEU A 685 6.11 0.46 10.52
CA LEU A 685 5.28 -0.38 9.66
C LEU A 685 5.55 -0.04 8.20
N GLN A 686 6.24 -0.94 7.52
CA GLN A 686 6.72 -0.71 6.15
C GLN A 686 5.77 -1.28 5.10
N SER A 687 5.30 -2.51 5.31
CA SER A 687 4.45 -3.21 4.34
C SER A 687 3.79 -4.43 4.98
N SER A 688 2.77 -4.98 4.34
CA SER A 688 2.13 -6.24 4.74
C SER A 688 1.97 -7.17 3.55
N GLY A 689 1.64 -8.44 3.78
CA GLY A 689 1.56 -9.37 2.67
C GLY A 689 1.24 -10.78 3.06
N PHE A 690 1.35 -11.67 2.08
CA PHE A 690 1.21 -13.10 2.30
C PHE A 690 2.18 -13.90 1.45
N ARG A 691 2.47 -15.09 1.97
CA ARG A 691 3.30 -16.10 1.34
C ARG A 691 2.47 -17.36 1.14
N TYR A 692 2.47 -17.89 -0.08
CA TYR A 692 1.88 -19.19 -0.38
C TYR A 692 2.97 -20.15 -0.84
N ASN A 693 3.24 -21.18 -0.05
CA ASN A 693 4.23 -22.19 -0.38
C ASN A 693 3.60 -23.27 -1.29
N HIS A 694 4.16 -23.46 -2.48
CA HIS A 694 3.60 -24.36 -3.49
C HIS A 694 3.74 -25.84 -3.12
N ASN A 695 4.76 -26.19 -2.35
CA ASN A 695 5.04 -27.56 -1.92
C ASN A 695 4.13 -27.98 -0.75
N THR A 696 4.01 -27.15 0.28
CA THR A 696 3.21 -27.45 1.48
C THR A 696 1.75 -27.02 1.36
N LYS A 697 1.41 -26.19 0.36
CA LYS A 697 0.08 -25.58 0.17
C LYS A 697 -0.36 -24.72 1.37
N VAL A 698 0.59 -24.23 2.15
CA VAL A 698 0.34 -23.37 3.32
C VAL A 698 0.37 -21.91 2.91
N PHE A 699 -0.62 -21.16 3.41
CA PHE A 699 -0.71 -19.72 3.30
C PHE A 699 -0.29 -19.09 4.63
N THR A 700 0.69 -18.18 4.58
CA THR A 700 1.28 -17.51 5.73
C THR A 700 1.17 -15.99 5.54
N PRO A 701 0.26 -15.32 6.26
CA PRO A 701 0.21 -13.86 6.30
C PRO A 701 1.40 -13.31 7.09
N PHE A 702 1.93 -12.16 6.68
CA PHE A 702 3.02 -11.48 7.37
C PHE A 702 2.89 -9.95 7.31
N ILE A 703 3.62 -9.30 8.20
CA ILE A 703 3.85 -7.86 8.21
C ILE A 703 5.34 -7.59 8.30
N ILE A 704 5.80 -6.47 7.73
CA ILE A 704 7.19 -6.01 7.83
C ILE A 704 7.24 -4.80 8.76
N ILE A 705 7.89 -4.99 9.90
CA ILE A 705 8.12 -3.93 10.89
C ILE A 705 9.63 -3.84 11.08
N ASN A 706 10.21 -2.64 10.97
CA ASN A 706 11.65 -2.44 11.14
C ASN A 706 12.54 -3.30 10.21
N GLY A 707 12.06 -3.60 9.00
CA GLY A 707 12.74 -4.47 8.04
C GLY A 707 12.70 -5.97 8.39
N GLU A 708 12.03 -6.36 9.47
CA GLU A 708 11.83 -7.76 9.85
C GLU A 708 10.43 -8.25 9.48
N GLU A 709 10.37 -9.39 8.79
CA GLU A 709 9.13 -10.08 8.46
C GLU A 709 8.60 -10.85 9.67
N LYS A 710 7.37 -10.59 10.08
CA LYS A 710 6.69 -11.25 11.20
C LYS A 710 5.41 -11.92 10.74
N GLU A 711 5.30 -13.23 10.95
CA GLU A 711 4.09 -13.99 10.66
C GLU A 711 2.94 -13.55 11.58
N VAL A 712 1.74 -13.39 11.01
CA VAL A 712 0.53 -12.99 11.74
C VAL A 712 -0.67 -13.86 11.37
N LYS A 713 -1.76 -13.75 12.13
CA LYS A 713 -3.04 -14.37 11.77
C LYS A 713 -3.67 -13.63 10.59
N GLU A 714 -4.53 -14.31 9.84
CA GLU A 714 -5.27 -13.79 8.69
C GLU A 714 -5.89 -12.41 8.95
N PHE A 715 -5.76 -11.52 7.96
CA PHE A 715 -6.22 -10.12 7.97
C PHE A 715 -6.33 -9.62 6.52
N ASP A 716 -7.08 -8.54 6.33
CA ASP A 716 -7.09 -7.81 5.07
C ASP A 716 -5.87 -6.89 4.97
N VAL A 717 -5.01 -7.15 3.98
CA VAL A 717 -3.77 -6.41 3.72
C VAL A 717 -3.99 -4.97 3.28
N PHE A 718 -5.22 -4.61 2.89
CA PHE A 718 -5.60 -3.24 2.53
C PHE A 718 -6.37 -2.52 3.64
N ASN A 719 -6.61 -3.18 4.79
CA ASN A 719 -7.34 -2.60 5.91
C ASN A 719 -6.40 -2.13 7.03
N GLY A 720 -6.29 -0.81 7.20
CA GLY A 720 -5.38 -0.25 8.20
C GLY A 720 -5.70 -0.57 9.64
N SER A 721 -6.98 -0.66 9.99
CA SER A 721 -7.38 -1.02 11.35
C SER A 721 -6.97 -2.47 11.69
N GLU A 722 -7.13 -3.40 10.74
CA GLU A 722 -6.73 -4.79 10.92
C GLU A 722 -5.21 -4.95 10.91
N MET A 723 -4.50 -4.26 10.01
CA MET A 723 -3.04 -4.28 9.96
C MET A 723 -2.43 -3.82 11.29
N VAL A 724 -2.92 -2.71 11.85
CA VAL A 724 -2.44 -2.18 13.13
C VAL A 724 -2.82 -3.10 14.28
N GLU A 725 -4.01 -3.72 14.26
CA GLU A 725 -4.39 -4.73 15.25
C GLU A 725 -3.46 -5.95 15.22
N ARG A 726 -3.18 -6.49 14.02
CA ARG A 726 -2.28 -7.63 13.83
C ARG A 726 -0.82 -7.28 14.13
N ALA A 727 -0.40 -6.04 13.93
CA ALA A 727 0.95 -5.57 14.21
C ALA A 727 1.32 -5.57 15.69
N ARG A 728 0.32 -5.61 16.59
CA ARG A 728 0.52 -5.67 18.05
C ARG A 728 1.17 -6.97 18.57
N VAL A 729 1.81 -7.77 17.71
CA VAL A 729 2.60 -8.92 18.14
C VAL A 729 3.78 -8.41 18.98
N ASN A 730 3.88 -8.87 20.23
CA ASN A 730 4.96 -8.57 21.18
C ASN A 730 6.30 -8.27 20.51
N THR A 731 6.61 -6.99 20.28
CA THR A 731 7.97 -6.58 19.97
C THR A 731 8.79 -6.72 21.25
N THR A 732 10.08 -7.05 21.14
CA THR A 732 10.96 -7.31 22.30
C THR A 732 11.11 -6.13 23.27
N THR A 733 10.71 -4.93 22.85
CA THR A 733 10.76 -3.67 23.60
C THR A 733 9.40 -3.21 24.14
N CYS A 734 8.28 -3.70 23.60
CA CYS A 734 6.93 -3.27 23.96
C CYS A 734 6.28 -4.27 24.93
N ASN A 735 6.10 -3.89 26.21
CA ASN A 735 5.45 -4.72 27.24
C ASN A 735 4.37 -3.98 28.05
N PRO A 736 3.31 -3.47 27.41
CA PRO A 736 2.22 -2.76 28.09
C PRO A 736 1.46 -3.68 29.05
N GLU A 737 1.35 -4.99 28.74
CA GLU A 737 0.77 -5.98 29.65
C GLU A 737 1.60 -6.12 30.94
N GLY A 738 2.93 -6.06 30.86
CA GLY A 738 3.82 -6.07 32.01
C GLY A 738 3.71 -4.81 32.86
N ALA A 739 3.62 -3.64 32.23
CA ALA A 739 3.39 -2.37 32.91
C ALA A 739 2.03 -2.35 33.62
N LEU A 740 0.97 -2.78 32.92
CA LEU A 740 -0.37 -2.93 33.49
C LEU A 740 -0.41 -3.98 34.61
N SER A 741 0.25 -5.12 34.44
CA SER A 741 0.32 -6.17 35.45
C SER A 741 1.07 -5.70 36.70
N LYS A 742 2.11 -4.89 36.54
CA LYS A 742 2.84 -4.26 37.64
C LYS A 742 1.91 -3.31 38.41
N LEU A 743 1.21 -2.42 37.70
CA LEU A 743 0.19 -1.52 38.26
C LEU A 743 -0.91 -2.27 39.03
N ILE A 744 -1.47 -3.33 38.44
CA ILE A 744 -2.50 -4.16 39.08
C ILE A 744 -1.94 -4.85 40.33
N ASN A 745 -0.70 -5.32 40.29
CA ASN A 745 -0.08 -5.98 41.43
C ASN A 745 0.28 -4.99 42.55
N GLU A 746 0.72 -3.79 42.21
CA GLU A 746 0.98 -2.72 43.18
C GLU A 746 -0.31 -2.25 43.84
N ALA A 747 -1.40 -2.10 43.08
CA ALA A 747 -2.72 -1.79 43.61
C ALA A 747 -3.30 -2.91 44.50
N LYS A 748 -3.01 -4.19 44.22
CA LYS A 748 -3.46 -5.33 45.04
C LYS A 748 -2.67 -5.52 46.34
N ASN A 749 -1.46 -4.96 46.42
CA ASN A 749 -0.55 -5.13 47.56
C ASN A 749 -0.52 -3.92 48.51
N LYS A 750 -1.25 -2.86 48.18
CA LYS A 750 -1.57 -1.71 49.05
C LYS A 750 -2.92 -1.94 49.72
#